data_AF-A0A937RFV5-F1
#
_entry.id   AF-A0A937RFV5-F1
#
_cell.length_a   1.000
_cell.length_b   1.000
_cell.length_c   1.000
_cell.angle_alpha   90.00
_cell.angle_beta   90.00
_cell.angle_gamma   90.00
#
_symmetry.space_group_name_H-M   'P 1'
#
loop_
_entity.id
_entity.type
_entity.pdbx_description
1 polymer ?
#
loop_
_entity_poly.entity_id
_entity_poly.type
_entity_poly.pdbx_seq_one_letter_code
_entity_poly.pdbx_strand_id
1 'polypeptide(L)'
;MSLPCLAAVVAAVWLDVTAPAEGPGATVAEGSGWPFAAYGAVIGLLASTVLIGARGRTLGWLLASLGLVWALDGLTQTYIHAGLRADGSWPAMTFALWFLYRFGAFLPVLMGALLLVFPTGRFLPGRAGTLGRVTLGALVVTGVAFLVAPADESLLPSAVPAGIDVDPTSIGALSGHGEQIRTGASALGVTAFLCALALVVVRYRRSTGLMRDRMRWLLWSVVVIAVTLPLLYTVEPAVFDYLVSFVVLVLPAAAVTVALVRPALVPIGDLLARTVVTAAVLVTLVAADAAVLAVLATLVDDLTSARIVAVVLVVTVVLYGPARLRLSAAVRRWMLGGRGNPYDALAGLASTLENTDDVGEQLAAVARAVAAAFGARFVSLEVDWAHGSRMVTTHGAWPDRVRILPITYRGASVGRLVMPARGLRGHLSARDEQLLGDLVRQAATAARTSQLAEEVQRSRERLVNAREEERRRIRRDLHDGLGPALASVVHQVEAARLTVDRDPAKVKARLDGVGRHVQSIVADVRRLVHDLRPPALDDRGLAGALRQQATRLGLPLTVDAADLAGRLPAAVEVAAYRIAGEALTNVARHARAGAARLALTLADGALLVEVTDDGVGIDPDRQSGVGLVSLRERAAELGGRVEITCPPGGGTVVRAWLPVRSAP
;
A
#
# COMPACT_ATOMS: atom_id res chain seq x y z
N MET A 1 -15.93 -9.00 -39.90
CA MET A 1 -14.55 -8.92 -40.43
C MET A 1 -13.77 -10.22 -40.21
N SER A 2 -13.95 -10.94 -39.10
CA SER A 2 -13.31 -12.25 -38.88
C SER A 2 -13.79 -13.38 -39.82
N LEU A 3 -15.11 -13.47 -40.10
CA LEU A 3 -15.67 -14.49 -40.99
C LEU A 3 -15.04 -14.57 -42.40
N PRO A 4 -14.90 -13.45 -43.17
CA PRO A 4 -14.25 -13.52 -44.48
C PRO A 4 -12.78 -13.90 -44.40
N CYS A 5 -12.05 -13.48 -43.36
CA CYS A 5 -10.65 -13.86 -43.18
C CYS A 5 -10.53 -15.36 -42.84
N LEU A 6 -11.43 -15.91 -42.02
CA LEU A 6 -11.47 -17.35 -41.71
C LEU A 6 -11.82 -18.19 -42.95
N ALA A 7 -12.76 -17.72 -43.77
CA ALA A 7 -13.07 -18.38 -45.04
C ALA A 7 -11.87 -18.38 -45.99
N ALA A 8 -11.12 -17.27 -46.07
CA ALA A 8 -9.89 -17.19 -46.85
C ALA A 8 -8.83 -18.19 -46.37
N VAL A 9 -8.68 -18.41 -45.06
CA VAL A 9 -7.77 -19.43 -44.52
C VAL A 9 -8.18 -20.83 -44.96
N VAL A 10 -9.46 -21.19 -44.82
CA VAL A 10 -9.93 -22.53 -45.22
C VAL A 10 -9.72 -22.77 -46.71
N ALA A 11 -10.01 -21.76 -47.54
CA ALA A 11 -9.78 -21.82 -48.97
C ALA A 11 -8.28 -21.94 -49.32
N ALA A 12 -7.40 -21.15 -48.67
CA ALA A 12 -5.96 -21.21 -48.88
C ALA A 12 -5.37 -22.56 -48.46
N VAL A 13 -5.76 -23.11 -47.29
CA VAL A 13 -5.30 -24.44 -46.88
C VAL A 13 -5.74 -25.51 -47.88
N TRP A 14 -7.00 -25.47 -48.32
CA TRP A 14 -7.51 -26.45 -49.28
C TRP A 14 -6.79 -26.38 -50.63
N LEU A 15 -6.57 -25.17 -51.15
CA LEU A 15 -5.87 -24.96 -52.41
C LEU A 15 -4.38 -25.32 -52.31
N ASP A 16 -3.67 -24.97 -51.24
CA ASP A 16 -2.25 -25.35 -51.08
C ASP A 16 -2.07 -26.86 -50.96
N VAL A 17 -2.99 -27.57 -50.27
CA VAL A 17 -2.94 -29.04 -50.15
C VAL A 17 -3.22 -29.73 -51.48
N THR A 18 -3.99 -29.09 -52.37
CA THR A 18 -4.34 -29.65 -53.69
C THR A 18 -3.45 -29.13 -54.81
N ALA A 19 -2.57 -28.16 -54.53
CA ALA A 19 -1.66 -27.58 -55.50
C ALA A 19 -0.52 -28.56 -55.87
N PRO A 20 -0.06 -28.57 -57.12
CA PRO A 20 1.15 -29.29 -57.50
C PRO A 20 2.36 -28.78 -56.71
N ALA A 21 3.21 -29.70 -56.23
CA ALA A 21 4.41 -29.34 -55.47
C ALA A 21 5.48 -28.61 -56.31
N GLU A 22 5.44 -28.78 -57.63
CA GLU A 22 6.37 -28.17 -58.58
C GLU A 22 5.61 -27.60 -59.79
N GLY A 23 6.17 -26.56 -60.41
CA GLY A 23 5.63 -25.94 -61.62
C GLY A 23 5.66 -24.41 -61.57
N PRO A 24 5.18 -23.74 -62.63
CA PRO A 24 5.18 -22.28 -62.72
C PRO A 24 4.48 -21.61 -61.54
N GLY A 25 3.34 -22.13 -61.08
CA GLY A 25 2.66 -21.59 -59.90
C GLY A 25 3.49 -21.68 -58.63
N ALA A 26 4.21 -22.78 -58.41
CA ALA A 26 5.05 -22.97 -57.23
C ALA A 26 6.27 -22.03 -57.23
N THR A 27 6.85 -21.77 -58.41
CA THR A 27 7.99 -20.84 -58.52
C THR A 27 7.56 -19.38 -58.42
N VAL A 28 6.43 -19.01 -59.03
CA VAL A 28 5.91 -17.64 -58.98
C VAL A 28 5.39 -17.30 -57.58
N ALA A 29 4.66 -18.20 -56.92
CA ALA A 29 4.08 -17.91 -55.61
C ALA A 29 5.12 -17.91 -54.46
N GLU A 30 6.36 -18.33 -54.67
CA GLU A 30 7.42 -18.41 -53.64
C GLU A 30 6.99 -19.18 -52.37
N GLY A 31 6.15 -20.22 -52.52
CA GLY A 31 5.71 -21.09 -51.43
C GLY A 31 4.20 -21.05 -51.14
N SER A 32 3.82 -21.60 -49.99
CA SER A 32 2.42 -21.74 -49.58
C SER A 32 1.86 -20.44 -49.00
N GLY A 33 0.67 -20.03 -49.44
CA GLY A 33 0.01 -18.79 -49.02
C GLY A 33 -0.85 -18.90 -47.76
N TRP A 34 -1.21 -20.12 -47.32
CA TRP A 34 -2.03 -20.31 -46.12
C TRP A 34 -1.49 -19.63 -44.83
N PRO A 35 -0.17 -19.50 -44.58
CA PRO A 35 0.34 -18.83 -43.38
C PRO A 35 -0.03 -17.34 -43.37
N PHE A 36 0.11 -16.63 -44.49
CA PHE A 36 -0.28 -15.23 -44.63
C PHE A 36 -1.79 -15.04 -44.45
N ALA A 37 -2.59 -15.97 -45.01
CA ALA A 37 -4.03 -15.98 -44.79
C ALA A 37 -4.36 -16.11 -43.29
N ALA A 38 -3.64 -17.00 -42.58
CA ALA A 38 -3.82 -17.20 -41.15
C ALA A 38 -3.41 -15.96 -40.34
N TYR A 39 -2.33 -15.26 -40.71
CA TYR A 39 -1.94 -14.00 -40.07
C TYR A 39 -3.02 -12.93 -40.22
N GLY A 40 -3.58 -12.80 -41.43
CA GLY A 40 -4.70 -11.92 -41.70
C GLY A 40 -5.93 -12.23 -40.84
N ALA A 41 -6.27 -13.51 -40.67
CA ALA A 41 -7.36 -13.94 -39.80
C ALA A 41 -7.12 -13.61 -38.32
N VAL A 42 -5.90 -13.81 -37.81
CA VAL A 42 -5.54 -13.43 -36.43
C VAL A 42 -5.67 -11.92 -36.23
N ILE A 43 -5.16 -11.11 -37.17
CA ILE A 43 -5.30 -9.65 -37.13
C ILE A 43 -6.78 -9.24 -37.20
N GLY A 44 -7.59 -9.90 -38.03
CA GLY A 44 -9.03 -9.66 -38.16
C GLY A 44 -9.82 -9.97 -36.88
N LEU A 45 -9.44 -11.03 -36.15
CA LEU A 45 -9.97 -11.34 -34.81
C LEU A 45 -9.61 -10.25 -33.81
N LEU A 46 -8.32 -9.85 -33.76
CA LEU A 46 -7.86 -8.74 -32.91
C LEU A 46 -8.62 -7.45 -33.22
N ALA A 47 -8.78 -7.10 -34.50
CA ALA A 47 -9.54 -5.93 -34.94
C ALA A 47 -11.01 -5.97 -34.48
N SER A 48 -11.65 -7.14 -34.54
CA SER A 48 -13.03 -7.34 -34.07
C SER A 48 -13.15 -7.06 -32.57
N THR A 49 -12.18 -7.47 -31.75
CA THR A 49 -12.18 -7.15 -30.30
C THR A 49 -12.06 -5.65 -30.04
N VAL A 50 -11.27 -4.92 -30.84
CA VAL A 50 -11.16 -3.45 -30.74
C VAL A 50 -12.45 -2.77 -31.19
N LEU A 51 -13.10 -3.26 -32.26
CA LEU A 51 -14.33 -2.69 -32.81
C LEU A 51 -15.55 -2.87 -31.89
N ILE A 52 -15.58 -3.93 -31.08
CA ILE A 52 -16.63 -4.14 -30.06
C ILE A 52 -16.54 -3.06 -28.96
N GLY A 53 -15.35 -2.51 -28.70
CA GLY A 53 -15.14 -1.42 -27.76
C GLY A 53 -15.50 -0.04 -28.34
N ALA A 54 -16.15 0.81 -27.55
CA ALA A 54 -16.44 2.20 -27.96
C ALA A 54 -15.18 3.09 -28.15
N ARG A 55 -14.02 2.66 -27.62
CA ARG A 55 -12.75 3.39 -27.70
C ARG A 55 -11.86 2.79 -28.78
N GLY A 56 -11.47 3.60 -29.77
CA GLY A 56 -10.49 3.18 -30.78
C GLY A 56 -11.08 2.65 -32.09
N ARG A 57 -12.35 2.98 -32.42
CA ARG A 57 -13.03 2.52 -33.64
C ARG A 57 -12.24 2.72 -34.93
N THR A 58 -11.57 3.88 -35.08
CA THR A 58 -10.67 4.16 -36.23
C THR A 58 -9.51 3.17 -36.30
N LEU A 59 -8.89 2.85 -35.16
CA LEU A 59 -7.79 1.87 -35.09
C LEU A 59 -8.30 0.45 -35.35
N GLY A 60 -9.50 0.12 -34.88
CA GLY A 60 -10.17 -1.15 -35.18
C GLY A 60 -10.41 -1.35 -36.67
N TRP A 61 -10.86 -0.32 -37.39
CA TRP A 61 -11.00 -0.37 -38.85
C TRP A 61 -9.67 -0.49 -39.58
N LEU A 62 -8.64 0.26 -39.17
CA LEU A 62 -7.30 0.13 -39.76
C LEU A 62 -6.71 -1.27 -39.57
N LEU A 63 -6.86 -1.86 -38.38
CA LEU A 63 -6.47 -3.24 -38.14
C LEU A 63 -7.30 -4.23 -38.95
N ALA A 64 -8.61 -4.01 -39.11
CA ALA A 64 -9.47 -4.87 -39.92
C ALA A 64 -9.08 -4.81 -41.40
N SER A 65 -8.77 -3.63 -41.93
CA SER A 65 -8.24 -3.45 -43.29
C SER A 65 -6.89 -4.16 -43.45
N LEU A 66 -5.99 -4.01 -42.49
CA LEU A 66 -4.69 -4.70 -42.51
C LEU A 66 -4.86 -6.22 -42.51
N GLY A 67 -5.72 -6.76 -41.63
CA GLY A 67 -6.00 -8.19 -41.57
C GLY A 67 -6.65 -8.73 -42.85
N LEU A 68 -7.56 -7.96 -43.46
CA LEU A 68 -8.19 -8.33 -44.72
C LEU A 68 -7.18 -8.37 -45.88
N VAL A 69 -6.27 -7.38 -45.96
CA VAL A 69 -5.24 -7.36 -47.01
C VAL A 69 -4.35 -8.60 -46.90
N TRP A 70 -3.85 -8.95 -45.71
CA TRP A 70 -3.05 -10.17 -45.53
C TRP A 70 -3.82 -11.46 -45.74
N ALA A 71 -5.12 -11.48 -45.41
CA ALA A 71 -5.98 -12.64 -45.68
C ALA A 71 -6.13 -12.89 -47.19
N LEU A 72 -6.31 -11.80 -47.95
CA LEU A 72 -6.41 -11.84 -49.40
C LEU A 72 -5.05 -12.12 -50.05
N ASP A 73 -3.96 -11.59 -49.51
CA ASP A 73 -2.59 -11.82 -49.97
C ASP A 73 -2.25 -13.31 -49.95
N GLY A 74 -2.44 -13.98 -48.81
CA GLY A 74 -2.23 -15.43 -48.71
C GLY A 74 -3.16 -16.25 -49.61
N LEU A 75 -4.43 -15.85 -49.73
CA LEU A 75 -5.36 -16.53 -50.64
C LEU A 75 -4.93 -16.38 -52.10
N THR A 76 -4.48 -15.19 -52.50
CA THR A 76 -4.00 -14.90 -53.85
C THR A 76 -2.71 -15.66 -54.15
N GLN A 77 -1.77 -15.72 -53.21
CA GLN A 77 -0.52 -16.49 -53.35
C GLN A 77 -0.83 -17.97 -53.61
N THR A 78 -1.70 -18.57 -52.80
CA THR A 78 -2.15 -19.95 -53.01
C THR A 78 -2.96 -20.13 -54.30
N TYR A 79 -3.77 -19.15 -54.71
CA TYR A 79 -4.51 -19.19 -55.97
C TYR A 79 -3.57 -19.25 -57.17
N ILE A 80 -2.50 -18.45 -57.15
CA ILE A 80 -1.43 -18.47 -58.16
C ILE A 80 -0.73 -19.83 -58.14
N HIS A 81 -0.40 -20.34 -56.94
CA HIS A 81 0.26 -21.62 -56.76
C HIS A 81 -0.52 -22.79 -57.39
N ALA A 82 -1.83 -22.88 -57.13
CA ALA A 82 -2.67 -23.96 -57.66
C ALA A 82 -3.08 -23.76 -59.14
N GLY A 83 -3.24 -22.50 -59.55
CA GLY A 83 -3.91 -22.13 -60.79
C GLY A 83 -2.99 -21.77 -61.97
N LEU A 84 -1.70 -21.53 -61.74
CA LEU A 84 -0.72 -21.20 -62.78
C LEU A 84 0.04 -22.45 -63.23
N ARG A 85 -0.20 -22.90 -64.46
CA ARG A 85 0.38 -24.13 -65.03
C ARG A 85 1.10 -23.83 -66.34
N ALA A 86 1.94 -24.77 -66.79
CA ALA A 86 2.67 -24.64 -68.05
C ALA A 86 1.73 -24.53 -69.26
N ASP A 87 0.60 -25.25 -69.23
CA ASP A 87 -0.36 -25.34 -70.33
C ASP A 87 -1.46 -24.26 -70.28
N GLY A 88 -1.45 -23.39 -69.27
CA GLY A 88 -2.44 -22.31 -69.11
C GLY A 88 -2.65 -21.88 -67.66
N SER A 89 -3.55 -20.91 -67.46
CA SER A 89 -3.88 -20.36 -66.14
C SER A 89 -5.37 -20.41 -65.85
N TRP A 90 -5.74 -20.44 -64.58
CA TRP A 90 -7.12 -20.19 -64.14
C TRP A 90 -7.59 -18.75 -64.48
N PRO A 91 -8.91 -18.51 -64.51
CA PRO A 91 -9.46 -17.16 -64.76
C PRO A 91 -8.92 -16.11 -63.77
N ALA A 92 -8.89 -14.84 -64.16
CA ALA A 92 -8.45 -13.74 -63.29
C ALA A 92 -6.98 -13.82 -62.78
N MET A 93 -6.13 -14.66 -63.39
CA MET A 93 -4.70 -14.76 -63.02
C MET A 93 -3.95 -13.42 -63.13
N THR A 94 -4.25 -12.60 -64.14
CA THR A 94 -3.77 -11.21 -64.27
C THR A 94 -4.04 -10.39 -63.01
N PHE A 95 -5.27 -10.44 -62.48
CA PHE A 95 -5.62 -9.72 -61.27
C PHE A 95 -4.91 -10.28 -60.04
N ALA A 96 -4.78 -11.61 -59.94
CA ALA A 96 -4.08 -12.27 -58.85
C ALA A 96 -2.61 -11.84 -58.78
N LEU A 97 -1.89 -11.92 -59.91
CA LEU A 97 -0.49 -11.50 -60.01
C LEU A 97 -0.34 -9.99 -59.75
N TRP A 98 -1.20 -9.16 -60.32
CA TRP A 98 -1.21 -7.73 -60.02
C TRP A 98 -1.43 -7.43 -58.54
N PHE A 99 -2.36 -8.13 -57.89
CA PHE A 99 -2.63 -7.93 -56.47
C PHE A 99 -1.40 -8.29 -55.62
N LEU A 100 -0.80 -9.45 -55.88
CA LEU A 100 0.38 -9.91 -55.13
C LEU A 100 1.58 -8.98 -55.33
N TYR A 101 1.91 -8.61 -56.57
CA TYR A 101 3.15 -7.87 -56.86
C TYR A 101 3.01 -6.34 -56.85
N ARG A 102 1.81 -5.79 -57.05
CA ARG A 102 1.59 -4.33 -57.12
C ARG A 102 0.83 -3.79 -55.93
N PHE A 103 -0.29 -4.41 -55.56
CA PHE A 103 -1.16 -3.89 -54.50
C PHE A 103 -0.46 -3.89 -53.12
N GLY A 104 0.49 -4.81 -52.91
CA GLY A 104 1.34 -4.86 -51.71
C GLY A 104 2.03 -3.52 -51.36
N ALA A 105 2.26 -2.63 -52.34
CA ALA A 105 2.82 -1.30 -52.10
C ALA A 105 1.95 -0.40 -51.18
N PHE A 106 0.69 -0.76 -50.93
CA PHE A 106 -0.21 -0.05 -50.00
C PHE A 106 -0.12 -0.55 -48.55
N LEU A 107 0.54 -1.68 -48.27
CA LEU A 107 0.73 -2.19 -46.90
C LEU A 107 1.44 -1.18 -45.98
N PRO A 108 2.55 -0.54 -46.41
CA PRO A 108 3.20 0.51 -45.61
C PRO A 108 2.28 1.70 -45.32
N VAL A 109 1.30 1.99 -46.19
CA VAL A 109 0.32 3.07 -45.98
C VAL A 109 -0.59 2.74 -44.80
N LEU A 110 -1.12 1.52 -44.74
CA LEU A 110 -1.98 1.06 -43.63
C LEU A 110 -1.20 1.04 -42.31
N MET A 111 0.04 0.54 -42.32
CA MET A 111 0.89 0.51 -41.14
C MET A 111 1.27 1.93 -40.69
N GLY A 112 1.67 2.80 -41.63
CA GLY A 112 1.98 4.20 -41.35
C GLY A 112 0.78 4.96 -40.81
N ALA A 113 -0.42 4.76 -41.37
CA ALA A 113 -1.66 5.33 -40.85
C ALA A 113 -1.91 4.89 -39.41
N LEU A 114 -1.75 3.58 -39.10
CA LEU A 114 -1.87 3.04 -37.76
C LEU A 114 -0.91 3.73 -36.78
N LEU A 115 0.38 3.81 -37.13
CA LEU A 115 1.41 4.49 -36.32
C LEU A 115 1.07 5.97 -36.07
N LEU A 116 0.64 6.68 -37.11
CA LEU A 116 0.38 8.12 -37.08
C LEU A 116 -0.86 8.49 -36.27
N VAL A 117 -1.85 7.60 -36.13
CA VAL A 117 -3.08 7.87 -35.37
C VAL A 117 -3.15 7.14 -34.03
N PHE A 118 -2.30 6.14 -33.79
CA PHE A 118 -2.25 5.40 -32.53
C PHE A 118 -1.77 6.27 -31.34
N PRO A 119 -2.40 6.18 -30.15
CA PRO A 119 -3.50 5.29 -29.75
C PRO A 119 -4.87 5.97 -29.76
N THR A 120 -4.96 7.22 -30.21
CA THR A 120 -6.17 8.04 -30.12
C THR A 120 -7.11 7.89 -31.31
N GLY A 121 -6.64 7.33 -32.42
CA GLY A 121 -7.34 7.37 -33.70
C GLY A 121 -7.32 8.76 -34.35
N ARG A 122 -6.43 9.66 -33.90
CA ARG A 122 -6.32 11.05 -34.37
C ARG A 122 -4.85 11.45 -34.48
N PHE A 123 -4.55 12.35 -35.42
CA PHE A 123 -3.24 12.97 -35.55
C PHE A 123 -2.88 13.84 -34.33
N LEU A 124 -1.59 14.11 -34.13
CA LEU A 124 -1.13 15.08 -33.11
C LEU A 124 -1.73 16.48 -33.37
N PRO A 125 -1.89 17.34 -32.36
CA PRO A 125 -2.27 18.74 -32.58
C PRO A 125 -1.09 19.59 -33.09
N GLY A 126 -1.42 20.71 -33.77
CA GLY A 126 -0.45 21.71 -34.24
C GLY A 126 0.44 21.23 -35.39
N ARG A 127 1.67 21.77 -35.46
CA ARG A 127 2.64 21.48 -36.55
C ARG A 127 2.94 19.98 -36.71
N ALA A 128 3.03 19.24 -35.60
CA ALA A 128 3.26 17.79 -35.63
C ALA A 128 2.08 17.02 -36.25
N GLY A 129 0.86 17.56 -36.14
CA GLY A 129 -0.33 17.02 -36.81
C GLY A 129 -0.32 17.23 -38.32
N THR A 130 0.07 18.42 -38.76
CA THR A 130 0.24 18.73 -40.18
C THR A 130 1.33 17.84 -40.78
N LEU A 131 2.48 17.72 -40.10
CA LEU A 131 3.54 16.82 -40.53
C LEU A 131 3.06 15.37 -40.64
N GLY A 132 2.25 14.89 -39.69
CA GLY A 132 1.64 13.56 -39.76
C GLY A 132 0.73 13.36 -40.98
N ARG A 133 -0.08 14.36 -41.34
CA ARG A 133 -0.92 14.30 -42.56
C ARG A 133 -0.10 14.31 -43.84
N VAL A 134 0.94 15.15 -43.91
CA VAL A 134 1.89 15.18 -45.04
C VAL A 134 2.61 13.83 -45.16
N THR A 135 3.03 13.25 -44.04
CA THR A 135 3.68 11.94 -43.99
C THR A 135 2.77 10.84 -44.53
N LEU A 136 1.49 10.82 -44.13
CA LEU A 136 0.52 9.88 -44.68
C LEU A 136 0.30 10.10 -46.19
N GLY A 137 0.21 11.36 -46.63
CA GLY A 137 0.13 11.70 -48.05
C GLY A 137 1.32 11.17 -48.85
N ALA A 138 2.54 11.34 -48.34
CA ALA A 138 3.75 10.82 -48.97
C ALA A 138 3.76 9.28 -49.08
N LEU A 139 3.26 8.57 -48.07
CA LEU A 139 3.08 7.12 -48.13
C LEU A 139 2.06 6.72 -49.21
N VAL A 140 0.91 7.42 -49.30
CA VAL A 140 -0.09 7.17 -50.34
C VAL A 140 0.48 7.42 -51.74
N VAL A 141 1.20 8.53 -51.92
CA VAL A 141 1.87 8.87 -53.19
C VAL A 141 2.85 7.78 -53.58
N THR A 142 3.61 7.24 -52.62
CA THR A 142 4.51 6.10 -52.84
C THR A 142 3.75 4.88 -53.36
N GLY A 143 2.67 4.47 -52.70
CA GLY A 143 1.86 3.32 -53.13
C GLY A 143 1.27 3.50 -54.54
N VAL A 144 0.77 4.70 -54.86
CA VAL A 144 0.26 5.03 -56.20
C VAL A 144 1.39 5.02 -57.24
N ALA A 145 2.56 5.55 -56.92
CA ALA A 145 3.70 5.54 -57.83
C ALA A 145 4.12 4.11 -58.18
N PHE A 146 4.14 3.19 -57.22
CA PHE A 146 4.39 1.76 -57.46
C PHE A 146 3.29 1.07 -58.27
N LEU A 147 2.05 1.56 -58.22
CA LEU A 147 0.95 1.00 -58.98
C LEU A 147 1.02 1.39 -60.47
N VAL A 148 1.53 2.59 -60.74
CA VAL A 148 1.48 3.23 -62.05
C VAL A 148 2.82 3.17 -62.79
N ALA A 149 3.94 3.03 -62.06
CA ALA A 149 5.26 2.90 -62.65
C ALA A 149 5.43 1.51 -63.32
N PRO A 150 5.98 1.45 -64.54
CA PRO A 150 6.32 0.21 -65.23
C PRO A 150 7.08 -0.77 -64.33
N ALA A 151 6.76 -2.06 -64.46
CA ALA A 151 7.36 -3.13 -63.65
C ALA A 151 8.84 -3.25 -63.97
N ASP A 152 9.61 -3.73 -62.99
CA ASP A 152 10.97 -4.18 -63.24
C ASP A 152 10.90 -5.54 -63.94
N GLU A 153 11.34 -5.64 -65.18
CA GLU A 153 11.37 -6.91 -65.91
C GLU A 153 12.17 -7.99 -65.17
N SER A 154 13.14 -7.59 -64.34
CA SER A 154 13.93 -8.53 -63.51
C SER A 154 13.16 -9.10 -62.31
N LEU A 155 12.10 -8.43 -61.87
CA LEU A 155 11.23 -8.86 -60.76
C LEU A 155 9.97 -9.58 -61.27
N LEU A 156 9.72 -9.56 -62.58
CA LEU A 156 8.63 -10.31 -63.16
C LEU A 156 8.99 -11.81 -63.20
N PRO A 157 8.05 -12.71 -62.85
CA PRO A 157 8.36 -14.12 -62.87
C PRO A 157 8.63 -14.58 -64.31
N SER A 158 9.78 -15.22 -64.54
CA SER A 158 10.19 -15.68 -65.87
C SER A 158 9.31 -16.78 -66.46
N ALA A 159 8.37 -17.32 -65.67
CA ALA A 159 7.54 -18.49 -65.99
C ALA A 159 6.06 -18.16 -66.29
N VAL A 160 5.70 -16.88 -66.50
CA VAL A 160 4.31 -16.49 -66.80
C VAL A 160 3.93 -16.87 -68.23
N PRO A 161 2.88 -17.69 -68.47
CA PRO A 161 2.41 -18.04 -69.81
C PRO A 161 1.99 -16.82 -70.65
N ALA A 162 2.08 -16.96 -71.97
CA ALA A 162 1.69 -15.90 -72.91
C ALA A 162 0.20 -15.51 -72.76
N GLY A 163 -0.08 -14.21 -72.73
CA GLY A 163 -1.45 -13.66 -72.62
C GLY A 163 -1.85 -13.17 -71.22
N ILE A 164 -0.98 -13.31 -70.23
CA ILE A 164 -1.20 -12.77 -68.89
C ILE A 164 -0.44 -11.45 -68.76
N ASP A 165 -1.19 -10.36 -68.63
CA ASP A 165 -0.62 -9.05 -68.29
C ASP A 165 -0.40 -8.97 -66.77
N VAL A 166 0.86 -8.88 -66.35
CA VAL A 166 1.27 -8.71 -64.94
C VAL A 166 1.32 -7.25 -64.52
N ASP A 167 1.15 -6.32 -65.46
CA ASP A 167 1.26 -4.89 -65.24
C ASP A 167 0.12 -4.04 -65.83
N PRO A 168 -1.15 -4.41 -65.57
CA PRO A 168 -2.32 -3.80 -66.21
C PRO A 168 -2.56 -2.33 -65.81
N THR A 169 -1.91 -1.85 -64.74
CA THR A 169 -2.07 -0.48 -64.24
C THR A 169 -0.90 0.43 -64.61
N SER A 170 0.13 -0.09 -65.27
CA SER A 170 1.24 0.74 -65.74
C SER A 170 0.80 1.72 -66.81
N ILE A 171 1.34 2.93 -66.73
CA ILE A 171 1.12 3.94 -67.77
C ILE A 171 2.30 3.87 -68.74
N GLY A 172 2.04 3.42 -69.97
CA GLY A 172 3.06 3.28 -71.02
C GLY A 172 3.84 4.57 -71.31
N ALA A 173 3.24 5.74 -71.10
CA ALA A 173 3.92 7.04 -71.23
C ALA A 173 5.06 7.25 -70.21
N LEU A 174 5.10 6.46 -69.13
CA LEU A 174 6.14 6.51 -68.09
C LEU A 174 7.24 5.46 -68.29
N SER A 175 7.18 4.67 -69.36
CA SER A 175 8.15 3.60 -69.69
C SER A 175 9.62 4.04 -69.57
N GLY A 176 9.97 5.22 -70.12
CA GLY A 176 11.34 5.75 -70.05
C GLY A 176 11.81 6.25 -68.66
N HIS A 177 10.91 6.34 -67.68
CA HIS A 177 11.20 6.89 -66.35
C HIS A 177 10.84 5.92 -65.21
N GLY A 178 10.44 4.67 -65.51
CA GLY A 178 9.92 3.74 -64.51
C GLY A 178 10.88 3.48 -63.34
N GLU A 179 12.17 3.25 -63.62
CA GLU A 179 13.20 3.06 -62.60
C GLU A 179 13.38 4.28 -61.70
N GLN A 180 13.41 5.48 -62.29
CA GLN A 180 13.53 6.74 -61.55
C GLN A 180 12.34 6.98 -60.63
N ILE A 181 11.12 6.68 -61.13
CA ILE A 181 9.88 6.80 -60.35
C ILE A 181 9.87 5.80 -59.19
N ARG A 182 10.20 4.53 -59.42
CA ARG A 182 10.26 3.51 -58.36
C ARG A 182 11.32 3.84 -57.31
N THR A 183 12.52 4.24 -57.75
CA THR A 183 13.60 4.62 -56.83
C THR A 183 13.23 5.84 -55.99
N GLY A 184 12.66 6.87 -56.62
CA GLY A 184 12.15 8.06 -55.93
C GLY A 184 11.02 7.73 -54.96
N ALA A 185 10.08 6.86 -55.37
CA ALA A 185 8.98 6.37 -54.53
C ALA A 185 9.51 5.57 -53.33
N SER A 186 10.46 4.65 -53.52
CA SER A 186 11.14 3.93 -52.43
C SER A 186 11.77 4.89 -51.43
N ALA A 187 12.56 5.86 -51.91
CA ALA A 187 13.23 6.83 -51.04
C ALA A 187 12.21 7.69 -50.26
N LEU A 188 11.14 8.13 -50.93
CA LEU A 188 10.04 8.87 -50.29
C LEU A 188 9.31 8.01 -49.25
N GLY A 189 9.01 6.76 -49.58
CA GLY A 189 8.34 5.80 -48.71
C GLY A 189 9.13 5.52 -47.43
N VAL A 190 10.43 5.22 -47.56
CA VAL A 190 11.34 5.02 -46.43
C VAL A 190 11.40 6.28 -45.57
N THR A 191 11.59 7.45 -46.19
CA THR A 191 11.65 8.73 -45.48
C THR A 191 10.35 9.03 -44.73
N ALA A 192 9.20 8.79 -45.36
CA ALA A 192 7.89 8.98 -44.75
C ALA A 192 7.65 7.99 -43.60
N PHE A 193 8.06 6.73 -43.74
CA PHE A 193 7.94 5.74 -42.67
C PHE A 193 8.82 6.10 -41.46
N LEU A 194 10.06 6.55 -41.70
CA LEU A 194 10.95 7.07 -40.65
C LEU A 194 10.36 8.33 -39.98
N CYS A 195 9.72 9.21 -40.74
CA CYS A 195 8.99 10.36 -40.18
C CYS A 195 7.81 9.91 -39.30
N ALA A 196 7.07 8.87 -39.69
CA ALA A 196 6.00 8.30 -38.87
C ALA A 196 6.55 7.75 -37.53
N LEU A 197 7.67 7.02 -37.56
CA LEU A 197 8.38 6.55 -36.36
C LEU A 197 8.85 7.72 -35.47
N ALA A 198 9.43 8.76 -36.07
CA ALA A 198 9.84 9.96 -35.33
C ALA A 198 8.65 10.66 -34.65
N LEU A 199 7.51 10.73 -35.33
CA LEU A 199 6.28 11.28 -34.76
C LEU A 199 5.71 10.41 -33.62
N VAL A 200 5.87 9.09 -33.68
CA VAL A 200 5.57 8.17 -32.56
C VAL A 200 6.45 8.50 -31.35
N VAL A 201 7.75 8.77 -31.54
CA VAL A 201 8.66 9.19 -30.46
C VAL A 201 8.25 10.55 -29.87
N VAL A 202 7.92 11.52 -30.72
CA VAL A 202 7.41 12.84 -30.27
C VAL A 202 6.13 12.66 -29.44
N ARG A 203 5.20 11.82 -29.91
CA ARG A 203 3.96 11.51 -29.19
C ARG A 203 4.25 10.81 -27.86
N TYR A 204 5.19 9.87 -27.81
CA TYR A 204 5.61 9.21 -26.58
C TYR A 204 6.14 10.20 -25.54
N ARG A 205 7.04 11.12 -25.95
CA ARG A 205 7.61 12.14 -25.06
C ARG A 205 6.53 13.07 -24.47
N ARG A 206 5.51 13.41 -25.26
CA ARG A 206 4.37 14.25 -24.84
C ARG A 206 3.32 13.50 -24.02
N SER A 207 3.31 12.17 -24.04
CA SER A 207 2.28 11.36 -23.38
C SER A 207 2.60 11.18 -21.90
N THR A 208 1.58 11.19 -21.04
CA THR A 208 1.67 10.93 -19.59
C THR A 208 0.59 9.94 -19.14
N GLY A 209 0.80 9.30 -17.98
CA GLY A 209 -0.16 8.35 -17.40
C GLY A 209 -0.51 7.21 -18.36
N LEU A 210 -1.80 6.86 -18.43
CA LEU A 210 -2.33 5.76 -19.25
C LEU A 210 -1.93 5.87 -20.74
N MET A 211 -1.82 7.09 -21.27
CA MET A 211 -1.42 7.31 -22.66
C MET A 211 0.03 6.83 -22.92
N ARG A 212 0.91 7.04 -21.95
CA ARG A 212 2.30 6.58 -22.04
C ARG A 212 2.37 5.05 -22.00
N ASP A 213 1.53 4.41 -21.19
CA ASP A 213 1.49 2.94 -21.13
C ASP A 213 0.96 2.32 -22.42
N ARG A 214 -0.03 2.95 -23.08
CA ARG A 214 -0.45 2.54 -24.43
C ARG A 214 0.68 2.62 -25.45
N MET A 215 1.46 3.70 -25.42
CA MET A 215 2.62 3.86 -26.31
C MET A 215 3.74 2.84 -26.02
N ARG A 216 3.90 2.41 -24.75
CA ARG A 216 4.89 1.39 -24.37
C ARG A 216 4.60 0.02 -24.97
N TRP A 217 3.33 -0.35 -25.19
CA TRP A 217 2.98 -1.59 -25.88
C TRP A 217 3.47 -1.61 -27.33
N LEU A 218 3.25 -0.51 -28.06
CA LEU A 218 3.78 -0.37 -29.42
C LEU A 218 5.31 -0.36 -29.45
N LEU A 219 5.94 0.34 -28.49
CA LEU A 219 7.41 0.32 -28.36
C LEU A 219 7.93 -1.09 -28.04
N TRP A 220 7.21 -1.84 -27.20
CA TRP A 220 7.57 -3.20 -26.84
C TRP A 220 7.55 -4.14 -28.06
N SER A 221 6.51 -4.09 -28.91
CA SER A 221 6.50 -4.90 -30.13
C SER A 221 7.64 -4.55 -31.07
N VAL A 222 8.00 -3.26 -31.20
CA VAL A 222 9.15 -2.83 -32.02
C VAL A 222 10.47 -3.38 -31.46
N VAL A 223 10.66 -3.34 -30.14
CA VAL A 223 11.87 -3.90 -29.50
C VAL A 223 11.94 -5.40 -29.71
N VAL A 224 10.83 -6.13 -29.55
CA VAL A 224 10.81 -7.57 -29.81
C VAL A 224 11.19 -7.84 -31.27
N ILE A 225 10.55 -7.16 -32.22
CA ILE A 225 10.83 -7.31 -33.66
C ILE A 225 12.30 -7.04 -33.97
N ALA A 226 12.87 -5.94 -33.48
CA ALA A 226 14.26 -5.56 -33.72
C ALA A 226 15.28 -6.59 -33.21
N VAL A 227 14.89 -7.40 -32.22
CA VAL A 227 15.73 -8.45 -31.62
C VAL A 227 15.53 -9.79 -32.31
N THR A 228 14.28 -10.12 -32.67
CA THR A 228 13.96 -11.39 -33.32
C THR A 228 14.39 -11.41 -34.78
N LEU A 229 14.29 -10.28 -35.50
CA LEU A 229 14.62 -10.21 -36.93
C LEU A 229 16.05 -10.72 -37.22
N PRO A 230 17.12 -10.15 -36.63
CA PRO A 230 18.48 -10.60 -36.91
C PRO A 230 18.72 -12.05 -36.46
N LEU A 231 18.17 -12.44 -35.31
CA LEU A 231 18.37 -13.79 -34.76
C LEU A 231 17.82 -14.86 -35.70
N LEU A 232 16.65 -14.62 -36.28
CA LEU A 232 15.99 -15.62 -37.11
C LEU A 232 16.59 -15.67 -38.53
N TYR A 233 17.09 -14.54 -39.07
CA TYR A 233 17.84 -14.54 -40.33
C TYR A 233 19.15 -15.33 -40.30
N THR A 234 19.69 -15.62 -39.11
CA THR A 234 20.93 -16.42 -38.97
C THR A 234 20.68 -17.94 -38.99
N VAL A 235 19.42 -18.38 -39.03
CA VAL A 235 19.05 -19.80 -38.91
C VAL A 235 18.35 -20.23 -40.20
N GLU A 236 19.03 -21.03 -41.03
CA GLU A 236 18.62 -21.47 -42.39
C GLU A 236 17.43 -22.45 -42.56
N PRO A 237 16.65 -22.91 -41.57
CA PRO A 237 15.44 -23.68 -41.85
C PRO A 237 14.28 -22.78 -42.33
N ALA A 238 13.70 -23.08 -43.49
CA ALA A 238 12.50 -22.43 -44.05
C ALA A 238 11.30 -22.34 -43.08
N VAL A 239 11.26 -23.20 -42.05
CA VAL A 239 10.23 -23.16 -40.98
C VAL A 239 10.31 -21.85 -40.16
N PHE A 240 11.50 -21.26 -40.02
CA PHE A 240 11.68 -20.02 -39.26
C PHE A 240 11.17 -18.78 -39.99
N ASP A 241 11.10 -18.78 -41.33
CA ASP A 241 10.61 -17.65 -42.12
C ASP A 241 9.14 -17.31 -41.80
N TYR A 242 8.32 -18.34 -41.62
CA TYR A 242 6.93 -18.17 -41.19
C TYR A 242 6.83 -17.66 -39.75
N LEU A 243 7.72 -18.10 -38.85
CA LEU A 243 7.73 -17.60 -37.48
C LEU A 243 8.15 -16.12 -37.42
N VAL A 244 9.16 -15.72 -38.21
CA VAL A 244 9.58 -14.32 -38.37
C VAL A 244 8.41 -13.49 -38.85
N SER A 245 7.79 -13.91 -39.95
CA SER A 245 6.69 -13.19 -40.58
C SER A 245 5.51 -13.05 -39.62
N PHE A 246 5.16 -14.12 -38.88
CA PHE A 246 4.15 -14.07 -37.82
C PHE A 246 4.48 -13.02 -36.76
N VAL A 247 5.71 -13.02 -36.22
CA VAL A 247 6.12 -12.07 -35.18
C VAL A 247 6.10 -10.64 -35.71
N VAL A 248 6.66 -10.38 -36.89
CA VAL A 248 6.73 -9.04 -37.48
C VAL A 248 5.33 -8.48 -37.76
N LEU A 249 4.42 -9.33 -38.25
CA LEU A 249 3.12 -8.91 -38.71
C LEU A 249 2.05 -8.87 -37.60
N VAL A 250 1.97 -9.94 -36.80
CA VAL A 250 0.88 -10.12 -35.82
C VAL A 250 1.19 -9.42 -34.50
N LEU A 251 2.47 -9.38 -34.07
CA LEU A 251 2.83 -8.82 -32.77
C LEU A 251 2.46 -7.33 -32.61
N PRO A 252 2.70 -6.44 -33.60
CA PRO A 252 2.28 -5.04 -33.49
C PRO A 252 0.76 -4.91 -33.36
N ALA A 253 -0.01 -5.69 -34.13
CA ALA A 253 -1.47 -5.70 -34.06
C ALA A 253 -1.98 -6.19 -32.69
N ALA A 254 -1.35 -7.23 -32.14
CA ALA A 254 -1.65 -7.75 -30.81
C ALA A 254 -1.33 -6.71 -29.72
N ALA A 255 -0.16 -6.08 -29.79
CA ALA A 255 0.26 -5.04 -28.85
C ALA A 255 -0.67 -3.82 -28.87
N VAL A 256 -1.07 -3.35 -30.07
CA VAL A 256 -2.06 -2.29 -30.23
C VAL A 256 -3.40 -2.69 -29.62
N THR A 257 -3.86 -3.92 -29.85
CA THR A 257 -5.12 -4.44 -29.30
C THR A 257 -5.11 -4.46 -27.77
N VAL A 258 -4.04 -5.00 -27.16
CA VAL A 258 -3.89 -5.02 -25.69
C VAL A 258 -3.84 -3.59 -25.15
N ALA A 259 -3.12 -2.68 -25.79
CA ALA A 259 -3.04 -1.28 -25.41
C ALA A 259 -4.41 -0.57 -25.41
N LEU A 260 -5.30 -0.92 -26.34
CA LEU A 260 -6.62 -0.32 -26.45
C LEU A 260 -7.63 -0.94 -25.49
N VAL A 261 -7.66 -2.28 -25.39
CA VAL A 261 -8.69 -3.03 -24.66
C VAL A 261 -8.37 -3.12 -23.16
N ARG A 262 -7.15 -3.51 -22.79
CA ARG A 262 -6.71 -3.66 -21.38
C ARG A 262 -5.25 -3.24 -21.20
N PRO A 263 -4.94 -1.92 -21.28
CA PRO A 263 -3.56 -1.43 -21.17
C PRO A 263 -2.87 -1.74 -19.83
N ALA A 264 -3.66 -1.97 -18.77
CA ALA A 264 -3.20 -2.29 -17.42
C ALA A 264 -3.14 -3.80 -17.12
N LEU A 265 -3.34 -4.67 -18.12
CA LEU A 265 -3.31 -6.13 -17.93
C LEU A 265 -1.97 -6.61 -17.33
N VAL A 266 -0.88 -5.98 -17.76
CA VAL A 266 0.48 -6.25 -17.32
C VAL A 266 1.15 -4.90 -17.05
N PRO A 267 1.98 -4.76 -16.00
CA PRO A 267 2.83 -3.59 -15.81
C PRO A 267 3.84 -3.51 -16.97
N ILE A 268 3.43 -2.86 -18.06
CA ILE A 268 4.18 -2.83 -19.33
C ILE A 268 5.57 -2.21 -19.18
N GLY A 269 5.76 -1.34 -18.18
CA GLY A 269 7.08 -0.82 -17.82
C GLY A 269 8.07 -1.92 -17.45
N ASP A 270 7.64 -2.90 -16.65
CA ASP A 270 8.48 -4.02 -16.22
C ASP A 270 8.71 -5.01 -17.34
N LEU A 271 7.67 -5.31 -18.13
CA LEU A 271 7.79 -6.19 -19.30
C LEU A 271 8.77 -5.60 -20.30
N LEU A 272 8.62 -4.32 -20.65
CA LEU A 272 9.52 -3.62 -21.56
C LEU A 272 10.96 -3.60 -21.02
N ALA A 273 11.15 -3.28 -19.74
CA ALA A 273 12.49 -3.29 -19.15
C ALA A 273 13.13 -4.69 -19.18
N ARG A 274 12.37 -5.75 -18.87
CA ARG A 274 12.86 -7.14 -18.97
C ARG A 274 13.23 -7.50 -20.40
N THR A 275 12.38 -7.17 -21.38
CA THR A 275 12.66 -7.44 -22.79
C THR A 275 13.90 -6.69 -23.28
N VAL A 276 14.06 -5.40 -22.94
CA VAL A 276 15.25 -4.61 -23.29
C VAL A 276 16.52 -5.18 -22.65
N VAL A 277 16.45 -5.64 -21.40
CA VAL A 277 17.60 -6.29 -20.74
C VAL A 277 17.94 -7.60 -21.44
N THR A 278 16.96 -8.46 -21.70
CA THR A 278 17.19 -9.73 -22.40
C THR A 278 17.75 -9.49 -23.80
N ALA A 279 17.22 -8.52 -24.52
CA ALA A 279 17.71 -8.07 -25.82
C ALA A 279 19.17 -7.62 -25.75
N ALA A 280 19.50 -6.73 -24.80
CA ALA A 280 20.86 -6.22 -24.65
C ALA A 280 21.85 -7.34 -24.26
N VAL A 281 21.43 -8.27 -23.40
CA VAL A 281 22.24 -9.45 -23.04
C VAL A 281 22.47 -10.32 -24.25
N LEU A 282 21.42 -10.65 -25.01
CA LEU A 282 21.51 -11.46 -26.23
C LEU A 282 22.47 -10.82 -27.24
N VAL A 283 22.30 -9.54 -27.56
CA VAL A 283 23.18 -8.80 -28.48
C VAL A 283 24.63 -8.79 -27.98
N THR A 284 24.84 -8.58 -26.67
CA THR A 284 26.20 -8.58 -26.09
C THR A 284 26.84 -9.96 -26.18
N LEU A 285 26.09 -11.03 -25.93
CA LEU A 285 26.57 -12.39 -26.05
C LEU A 285 26.91 -12.75 -27.50
N VAL A 286 25.99 -12.49 -28.44
CA VAL A 286 26.24 -12.75 -29.87
C VAL A 286 27.47 -11.98 -30.36
N ALA A 287 27.64 -10.71 -29.96
CA ALA A 287 28.83 -9.93 -30.31
C ALA A 287 30.12 -10.49 -29.69
N ALA A 288 30.05 -10.97 -28.44
CA ALA A 288 31.19 -11.60 -27.78
C ALA A 288 31.55 -12.94 -28.45
N ASP A 289 30.56 -13.77 -28.76
CA ASP A 289 30.74 -15.05 -29.44
C ASP A 289 31.35 -14.85 -30.83
N ALA A 290 30.87 -13.86 -31.59
CA ALA A 290 31.44 -13.49 -32.88
C ALA A 290 32.89 -12.98 -32.76
N ALA A 291 33.20 -12.19 -31.73
CA ALA A 291 34.57 -11.71 -31.47
C ALA A 291 35.50 -12.87 -31.09
N VAL A 292 35.05 -13.79 -30.24
CA VAL A 292 35.80 -14.99 -29.85
C VAL A 292 36.05 -15.88 -31.07
N LEU A 293 35.02 -16.08 -31.91
CA LEU A 293 35.15 -16.83 -33.15
C LEU A 293 36.17 -16.20 -34.10
N ALA A 294 36.14 -14.87 -34.28
CA ALA A 294 37.11 -14.15 -35.12
C ALA A 294 38.56 -14.26 -34.58
N VAL A 295 38.73 -14.23 -33.26
CA VAL A 295 40.05 -14.41 -32.63
C VAL A 295 40.55 -15.84 -32.77
N LEU A 296 39.69 -16.85 -32.53
CA LEU A 296 40.06 -18.26 -32.71
C LEU A 296 40.44 -18.58 -34.15
N ALA A 297 39.69 -18.02 -35.12
CA ALA A 297 39.96 -18.20 -36.54
C ALA A 297 41.28 -17.59 -37.02
N THR A 298 41.86 -16.64 -36.27
CA THR A 298 43.15 -16.02 -36.62
C THR A 298 44.33 -16.59 -35.85
N LEU A 299 44.10 -17.14 -34.66
CA LEU A 299 45.17 -17.64 -33.78
C LEU A 299 45.43 -19.14 -33.90
N VAL A 300 44.46 -19.93 -34.39
CA VAL A 300 44.58 -21.39 -34.37
C VAL A 300 44.03 -21.99 -35.66
N ASP A 301 44.93 -22.34 -36.58
CA ASP A 301 44.60 -22.92 -37.89
C ASP A 301 44.02 -24.35 -37.81
N ASP A 302 44.22 -25.08 -36.70
CA ASP A 302 43.98 -26.53 -36.60
C ASP A 302 42.92 -26.92 -35.53
N LEU A 303 41.99 -26.01 -35.20
CA LEU A 303 40.88 -26.34 -34.30
C LEU A 303 39.77 -27.09 -35.05
N THR A 304 39.41 -28.26 -34.54
CA THR A 304 38.18 -28.94 -34.96
C THR A 304 36.95 -28.09 -34.60
N SER A 305 35.91 -28.12 -35.44
CA SER A 305 34.67 -27.34 -35.23
C SER A 305 34.05 -27.58 -33.85
N ALA A 306 34.19 -28.79 -33.29
CA ALA A 306 33.71 -29.13 -31.95
C ALA A 306 34.44 -28.36 -30.82
N ARG A 307 35.76 -28.14 -30.94
CA ARG A 307 36.54 -27.39 -29.94
C ARG A 307 36.22 -25.91 -29.99
N ILE A 308 36.02 -25.34 -31.18
CA ILE A 308 35.60 -23.94 -31.36
C ILE A 308 34.24 -23.73 -30.67
N VAL A 309 33.26 -24.58 -30.96
CA VAL A 309 31.92 -24.51 -30.35
C VAL A 309 32.00 -24.62 -28.83
N ALA A 310 32.81 -25.53 -28.29
CA ALA A 310 32.97 -25.68 -26.84
C ALA A 310 33.56 -24.43 -26.18
N VAL A 311 34.59 -23.82 -26.78
CA VAL A 311 35.20 -22.58 -26.26
C VAL A 311 34.20 -21.43 -26.29
N VAL A 312 33.48 -21.24 -27.41
CA VAL A 312 32.43 -20.21 -27.51
C VAL A 312 31.39 -20.41 -26.41
N LEU A 313 30.85 -21.63 -26.25
CA LEU A 313 29.80 -21.92 -25.28
C LEU A 313 30.24 -21.67 -23.83
N VAL A 314 31.47 -22.03 -23.47
CA VAL A 314 32.03 -21.74 -22.14
C VAL A 314 32.13 -20.22 -21.91
N VAL A 315 32.63 -19.48 -22.90
CA VAL A 315 32.73 -18.02 -22.82
C VAL A 315 31.33 -17.39 -22.69
N THR A 316 30.34 -17.85 -23.47
CA THR A 316 28.95 -17.38 -23.39
C THR A 316 28.38 -17.58 -21.97
N VAL A 317 28.56 -18.76 -21.37
CA VAL A 317 28.05 -19.09 -20.02
C VAL A 317 28.71 -18.21 -18.95
N VAL A 318 30.04 -18.00 -19.04
CA VAL A 318 30.79 -17.16 -18.10
C VAL A 318 30.40 -15.69 -18.21
N LEU A 319 30.16 -15.18 -19.42
CA LEU A 319 29.77 -13.79 -19.65
C LEU A 319 28.31 -13.49 -19.28
N TYR A 320 27.41 -14.47 -19.37
CA TYR A 320 25.96 -14.26 -19.19
C TYR A 320 25.62 -13.61 -17.83
N GLY A 321 26.11 -14.19 -16.73
CA GLY A 321 25.86 -13.69 -15.37
C GLY A 321 26.24 -12.21 -15.16
N PRO A 322 27.52 -11.83 -15.36
CA PRO A 322 27.97 -10.45 -15.18
C PRO A 322 27.35 -9.48 -16.19
N ALA A 323 27.17 -9.88 -17.45
CA ALA A 323 26.50 -9.05 -18.47
C ALA A 323 25.06 -8.74 -18.05
N ARG A 324 24.30 -9.76 -17.63
CA ARG A 324 22.92 -9.60 -17.16
C ARG A 324 22.81 -8.67 -15.97
N LEU A 325 23.68 -8.80 -14.97
CA LEU A 325 23.66 -7.93 -13.78
C LEU A 325 23.95 -6.47 -14.15
N ARG A 326 25.02 -6.20 -14.91
CA ARG A 326 25.41 -4.83 -15.31
C ARG A 326 24.37 -4.18 -16.22
N LEU A 327 23.92 -4.89 -17.25
CA LEU A 327 22.91 -4.40 -18.19
C LEU A 327 21.57 -4.16 -17.49
N SER A 328 21.15 -5.06 -16.59
CA SER A 328 19.93 -4.84 -15.82
C SER A 328 20.00 -3.61 -14.92
N ALA A 329 21.15 -3.30 -14.33
CA ALA A 329 21.34 -2.10 -13.53
C ALA A 329 21.40 -0.82 -14.40
N ALA A 330 22.00 -0.89 -15.58
CA ALA A 330 22.07 0.22 -16.53
C ALA A 330 20.69 0.54 -17.13
N VAL A 331 19.97 -0.47 -17.63
CA VAL A 331 18.62 -0.31 -18.22
C VAL A 331 17.63 0.20 -17.20
N ARG A 332 17.67 -0.29 -15.94
CA ARG A 332 16.81 0.21 -14.87
C ARG A 332 17.07 1.69 -14.58
N ARG A 333 18.34 2.10 -14.46
CA ARG A 333 18.73 3.52 -14.29
C ARG A 333 18.23 4.39 -15.44
N TRP A 334 18.35 3.91 -16.68
CA TRP A 334 17.97 4.66 -17.87
C TRP A 334 16.44 4.76 -18.06
N MET A 335 15.71 3.64 -17.93
CA MET A 335 14.28 3.59 -18.22
C MET A 335 13.38 4.10 -17.09
N LEU A 336 13.74 3.84 -15.83
CA LEU A 336 12.92 4.22 -14.67
C LEU A 336 13.32 5.59 -14.10
N GLY A 337 14.49 6.11 -14.53
CA GLY A 337 15.19 7.21 -13.86
C GLY A 337 15.82 6.71 -12.56
N GLY A 338 16.73 7.48 -11.96
CA GLY A 338 17.42 7.12 -10.70
C GLY A 338 16.54 6.98 -9.45
N ARG A 339 15.23 6.73 -9.61
CA ARG A 339 14.32 6.38 -8.53
C ARG A 339 14.16 4.87 -8.54
N GLY A 340 14.75 4.23 -7.53
CA GLY A 340 14.64 2.79 -7.31
C GLY A 340 13.17 2.33 -7.24
N ASN A 341 12.99 1.02 -7.29
CA ASN A 341 11.69 0.38 -7.16
C ASN A 341 10.98 0.93 -5.89
N PRO A 342 9.69 1.35 -5.94
CA PRO A 342 8.96 1.79 -4.75
C PRO A 342 9.09 0.78 -3.58
N TYR A 343 9.20 -0.52 -3.91
CA TYR A 343 9.41 -1.60 -2.94
C TYR A 343 10.73 -1.52 -2.19
N ASP A 344 11.82 -1.04 -2.80
CA ASP A 344 13.12 -0.91 -2.12
C ASP A 344 13.09 0.26 -1.12
N ALA A 345 12.41 1.35 -1.49
CA ALA A 345 12.22 2.52 -0.62
C ALA A 345 11.26 2.21 0.56
N LEU A 346 10.23 1.40 0.33
CA LEU A 346 9.28 0.95 1.35
C LEU A 346 9.90 -0.12 2.27
N ALA A 347 10.80 -0.98 1.77
CA ALA A 347 11.52 -1.97 2.57
C ALA A 347 12.54 -1.35 3.53
N GLY A 348 13.26 -0.29 3.11
CA GLY A 348 14.18 0.46 3.99
C GLY A 348 13.47 1.33 5.04
N LEU A 349 12.16 1.47 4.95
CA LEU A 349 11.34 2.26 5.88
C LEU A 349 11.16 1.51 7.21
N ALA A 350 11.10 0.17 7.17
CA ALA A 350 11.02 -0.66 8.37
C ALA A 350 12.21 -0.42 9.32
N SER A 351 13.42 -0.29 8.79
CA SER A 351 14.62 0.01 9.59
C SER A 351 14.71 1.47 10.06
N THR A 352 13.96 2.39 9.44
CA THR A 352 13.92 3.79 9.88
C THR A 352 12.90 3.98 11.02
N LEU A 353 11.80 3.23 10.98
CA LEU A 353 10.79 3.21 12.04
C LEU A 353 11.31 2.62 13.36
N GLU A 354 12.32 1.76 13.32
CA GLU A 354 12.95 1.19 14.53
C GLU A 354 13.80 2.19 15.33
N ASN A 355 14.17 3.34 14.76
CA ASN A 355 15.17 4.25 15.33
C ASN A 355 14.63 5.62 15.78
N THR A 356 13.33 5.89 15.67
CA THR A 356 12.75 7.22 16.01
C THR A 356 11.77 7.06 17.17
N ASP A 357 12.01 7.71 18.31
CA ASP A 357 11.15 7.55 19.50
C ASP A 357 9.86 8.42 19.46
N ASP A 358 9.82 9.45 18.60
CA ASP A 358 8.64 10.32 18.46
C ASP A 358 7.63 9.82 17.40
N VAL A 359 6.38 9.71 17.84
CA VAL A 359 5.25 9.20 17.07
C VAL A 359 4.87 10.12 15.90
N GLY A 360 4.98 11.44 16.07
CA GLY A 360 4.72 12.41 15.02
C GLY A 360 5.77 12.34 13.91
N GLU A 361 7.04 12.23 14.30
CA GLU A 361 8.16 12.05 13.38
C GLU A 361 8.13 10.71 12.64
N GLN A 362 7.73 9.61 13.29
CA GLN A 362 7.55 8.31 12.64
C GLN A 362 6.51 8.38 11.51
N LEU A 363 5.32 8.95 11.78
CA LEU A 363 4.29 9.11 10.75
C LEU A 363 4.76 10.08 9.65
N ALA A 364 5.46 11.16 10.00
CA ALA A 364 6.02 12.09 9.02
C ALA A 364 7.12 11.44 8.15
N ALA A 365 7.92 10.53 8.70
CA ALA A 365 8.89 9.73 7.97
C ALA A 365 8.20 8.80 6.96
N VAL A 366 7.11 8.14 7.38
CA VAL A 366 6.26 7.34 6.47
C VAL A 366 5.70 8.21 5.35
N ALA A 367 5.12 9.37 5.67
CA ALA A 367 4.57 10.28 4.65
C ALA A 367 5.64 10.77 3.66
N ARG A 368 6.85 11.10 4.13
CA ARG A 368 8.00 11.48 3.29
C ARG A 368 8.45 10.34 2.37
N ALA A 369 8.55 9.13 2.90
CA ALA A 369 8.99 7.98 2.12
C ALA A 369 7.95 7.55 1.08
N VAL A 370 6.66 7.62 1.42
CA VAL A 370 5.57 7.44 0.45
C VAL A 370 5.63 8.52 -0.63
N ALA A 371 5.85 9.78 -0.25
CA ALA A 371 6.01 10.88 -1.22
C ALA A 371 7.21 10.64 -2.17
N ALA A 372 8.35 10.19 -1.63
CA ALA A 372 9.55 9.88 -2.40
C ALA A 372 9.35 8.67 -3.34
N ALA A 373 8.77 7.57 -2.84
CA ALA A 373 8.54 6.34 -3.58
C ALA A 373 7.56 6.54 -4.75
N PHE A 374 6.49 7.30 -4.52
CA PHE A 374 5.47 7.58 -5.55
C PHE A 374 5.72 8.88 -6.32
N GLY A 375 6.79 9.62 -6.00
CA GLY A 375 7.12 10.91 -6.58
C GLY A 375 6.02 11.97 -6.39
N ALA A 376 5.24 11.84 -5.33
CA ALA A 376 4.15 12.74 -5.01
C ALA A 376 4.70 14.01 -4.34
N ARG A 377 4.23 15.18 -4.78
CA ARG A 377 4.57 16.47 -4.15
C ARG A 377 3.82 16.71 -2.84
N PHE A 378 2.79 15.91 -2.59
CA PHE A 378 1.94 15.99 -1.41
C PHE A 378 1.54 14.59 -0.96
N VAL A 379 1.65 14.31 0.33
CA VAL A 379 1.08 13.13 0.97
C VAL A 379 0.61 13.54 2.35
N SER A 380 -0.64 13.27 2.68
CA SER A 380 -1.15 13.40 4.04
C SER A 380 -1.63 12.05 4.55
N LEU A 381 -1.22 11.71 5.76
CA LEU A 381 -1.55 10.44 6.39
C LEU A 381 -2.40 10.77 7.62
N GLU A 382 -3.63 10.27 7.61
CA GLU A 382 -4.60 10.50 8.68
C GLU A 382 -4.94 9.16 9.33
N VAL A 383 -4.65 9.03 10.61
CA VAL A 383 -4.93 7.80 11.38
C VAL A 383 -6.01 8.10 12.41
N ASP A 384 -7.06 7.28 12.41
CA ASP A 384 -8.22 7.41 13.32
C ASP A 384 -7.96 6.59 14.60
N TRP A 385 -8.04 7.23 15.79
CA TRP A 385 -7.72 6.60 17.08
C TRP A 385 -8.97 6.25 17.91
N ALA A 386 -8.79 5.36 18.89
CA ALA A 386 -9.84 4.78 19.73
C ALA A 386 -10.60 5.79 20.65
N HIS A 387 -10.21 7.06 20.67
CA HIS A 387 -10.90 8.14 21.38
C HIS A 387 -11.49 9.22 20.43
N GLY A 388 -11.57 8.93 19.12
CA GLY A 388 -12.05 9.88 18.11
C GLY A 388 -11.04 10.97 17.75
N SER A 389 -9.83 10.95 18.32
CA SER A 389 -8.72 11.81 17.91
C SER A 389 -8.14 11.34 16.57
N ARG A 390 -7.84 12.29 15.69
CA ARG A 390 -7.27 12.04 14.37
C ARG A 390 -5.91 12.68 14.29
N MET A 391 -4.87 11.86 14.11
CA MET A 391 -3.52 12.37 13.91
C MET A 391 -3.29 12.56 12.42
N VAL A 392 -2.95 13.78 12.03
CA VAL A 392 -2.72 14.18 10.64
C VAL A 392 -1.26 14.59 10.52
N THR A 393 -0.51 13.86 9.69
CA THR A 393 0.81 14.31 9.25
C THR A 393 0.74 14.66 7.77
N THR A 394 1.38 15.76 7.39
CA THR A 394 1.32 16.26 6.01
C THR A 394 2.73 16.54 5.51
N HIS A 395 3.04 15.99 4.35
CA HIS A 395 4.24 16.28 3.60
C HIS A 395 3.87 17.09 2.35
N GLY A 396 4.48 18.26 2.19
CA GLY A 396 4.30 19.14 1.02
C GLY A 396 3.09 20.07 1.08
N ALA A 397 2.92 20.90 0.05
CA ALA A 397 1.83 21.87 -0.04
C ALA A 397 0.54 21.25 -0.57
N TRP A 398 -0.61 21.67 -0.01
CA TRP A 398 -1.91 21.09 -0.34
C TRP A 398 -2.28 21.33 -1.82
N PRO A 399 -2.67 20.29 -2.59
CA PRO A 399 -2.95 20.43 -4.02
C PRO A 399 -4.44 20.71 -4.30
N ASP A 400 -4.73 21.39 -5.43
CA ASP A 400 -6.09 21.75 -5.87
C ASP A 400 -7.08 20.58 -5.99
N ARG A 401 -6.57 19.36 -6.21
CA ARG A 401 -7.36 18.13 -6.23
C ARG A 401 -6.61 17.02 -5.54
N VAL A 402 -7.29 16.37 -4.60
CA VAL A 402 -6.78 15.23 -3.84
C VAL A 402 -7.54 13.95 -4.19
N ARG A 403 -6.86 12.81 -4.04
CA ARG A 403 -7.41 11.46 -4.01
C ARG A 403 -7.26 10.95 -2.58
N ILE A 404 -8.36 10.44 -2.03
CA ILE A 404 -8.41 9.84 -0.69
C ILE A 404 -8.46 8.33 -0.87
N LEU A 405 -7.57 7.62 -0.20
CA LEU A 405 -7.52 6.17 -0.18
C LEU A 405 -7.78 5.71 1.26
N PRO A 406 -8.89 4.98 1.51
CA PRO A 406 -9.13 4.43 2.82
C PRO A 406 -8.10 3.33 3.09
N ILE A 407 -7.47 3.39 4.25
CA ILE A 407 -6.55 2.37 4.73
C ILE A 407 -7.41 1.37 5.51
N THR A 408 -7.78 0.28 4.86
CA THR A 408 -8.62 -0.77 5.44
C THR A 408 -7.79 -1.98 5.86
N TYR A 409 -8.15 -2.58 6.98
CA TYR A 409 -7.55 -3.81 7.48
C TYR A 409 -8.64 -4.76 7.94
N ARG A 410 -8.66 -5.98 7.38
CA ARG A 410 -9.70 -7.01 7.66
C ARG A 410 -11.13 -6.45 7.59
N GLY A 411 -11.37 -5.50 6.68
CA GLY A 411 -12.67 -4.86 6.47
C GLY A 411 -12.95 -3.62 7.33
N ALA A 412 -12.09 -3.26 8.30
CA ALA A 412 -12.23 -2.06 9.13
C ALA A 412 -11.30 -0.93 8.66
N SER A 413 -11.81 0.31 8.59
CA SER A 413 -11.01 1.49 8.22
C SER A 413 -10.17 1.97 9.41
N VAL A 414 -8.85 1.98 9.26
CA VAL A 414 -7.88 2.41 10.31
C VAL A 414 -7.41 3.85 10.07
N GLY A 415 -7.55 4.36 8.84
CA GLY A 415 -7.17 5.72 8.49
C GLY A 415 -7.40 6.01 7.02
N ARG A 416 -6.86 7.13 6.54
CA ARG A 416 -6.88 7.51 5.13
C ARG A 416 -5.57 8.14 4.69
N LEU A 417 -5.15 7.77 3.49
CA LEU A 417 -4.03 8.38 2.78
C LEU A 417 -4.57 9.38 1.77
N VAL A 418 -4.11 10.63 1.83
CA VAL A 418 -4.51 11.71 0.92
C VAL A 418 -3.32 12.06 0.04
N MET A 419 -3.51 12.04 -1.27
CA MET A 419 -2.46 12.30 -2.26
C MET A 419 -3.00 13.17 -3.40
N PRO A 420 -2.16 13.85 -4.20
CA PRO A 420 -2.63 14.65 -5.33
C PRO A 420 -3.30 13.78 -6.40
N ALA A 421 -4.45 14.23 -6.92
CA ALA A 421 -5.21 13.51 -7.95
C ALA A 421 -4.54 13.56 -9.34
N ARG A 422 -3.60 14.49 -9.57
CA ARG A 422 -2.87 14.68 -10.83
C ARG A 422 -1.36 14.55 -10.60
N GLY A 423 -0.68 13.83 -11.48
CA GLY A 423 0.79 13.73 -11.47
C GLY A 423 1.37 12.43 -10.90
N LEU A 424 0.58 11.58 -10.24
CA LEU A 424 1.01 10.21 -9.94
C LEU A 424 1.09 9.40 -11.24
N ARG A 425 2.21 8.69 -11.45
CA ARG A 425 2.29 7.59 -12.41
C ARG A 425 1.17 6.60 -12.04
N GLY A 426 0.42 6.16 -13.05
CA GLY A 426 -0.95 5.66 -12.87
C GLY A 426 -1.11 4.51 -11.89
N HIS A 427 -2.19 4.58 -11.11
CA HIS A 427 -2.76 3.54 -10.24
C HIS A 427 -1.76 2.85 -9.30
N LEU A 428 -1.91 3.09 -7.99
CA LEU A 428 -1.43 2.12 -7.00
C LEU A 428 -1.95 0.75 -7.42
N SER A 429 -1.05 -0.20 -7.61
CA SER A 429 -1.45 -1.59 -7.82
C SER A 429 -2.07 -2.10 -6.52
N ALA A 430 -2.88 -3.17 -6.59
CA ALA A 430 -3.43 -3.81 -5.39
C ALA A 430 -2.33 -4.21 -4.37
N ARG A 431 -1.12 -4.53 -4.86
CA ARG A 431 0.06 -4.81 -4.01
C ARG A 431 0.59 -3.57 -3.31
N ASP A 432 0.57 -2.42 -3.96
CA ASP A 432 1.01 -1.15 -3.38
C ASP A 432 0.06 -0.70 -2.27
N GLU A 433 -1.25 -0.84 -2.48
CA GLU A 433 -2.26 -0.56 -1.45
C GLU A 433 -2.10 -1.47 -0.23
N GLN A 434 -1.80 -2.75 -0.45
CA GLN A 434 -1.56 -3.71 0.64
C GLN A 434 -0.28 -3.38 1.43
N LEU A 435 0.84 -3.10 0.75
CA LEU A 435 2.10 -2.71 1.41
C LEU A 435 1.98 -1.40 2.19
N LEU A 436 1.28 -0.41 1.63
CA LEU A 436 0.95 0.84 2.33
C LEU A 436 0.11 0.56 3.58
N GLY A 437 -0.90 -0.31 3.48
CA GLY A 437 -1.71 -0.71 4.61
C GLY A 437 -0.91 -1.41 5.72
N ASP A 438 0.08 -2.21 5.33
CA ASP A 438 0.93 -2.95 6.25
C ASP A 438 1.92 -2.04 7.01
N LEU A 439 2.54 -1.09 6.30
CA LEU A 439 3.44 -0.10 6.90
C LEU A 439 2.72 0.87 7.84
N VAL A 440 1.54 1.36 7.44
CA VAL A 440 0.75 2.27 8.28
C VAL A 440 0.29 1.57 9.56
N ARG A 441 -0.03 0.27 9.51
CA ARG A 441 -0.34 -0.51 10.70
C ARG A 441 0.84 -0.63 11.65
N GLN A 442 2.04 -0.91 11.13
CA GLN A 442 3.24 -1.03 11.95
C GLN A 442 3.56 0.29 12.65
N ALA A 443 3.47 1.41 11.93
CA ALA A 443 3.62 2.74 12.51
C ALA A 443 2.53 3.07 13.55
N ALA A 444 1.26 2.75 13.27
CA ALA A 444 0.16 2.98 14.22
C ALA A 444 0.27 2.14 15.50
N THR A 445 0.80 0.91 15.39
CA THR A 445 0.99 0.02 16.55
C THR A 445 2.19 0.43 17.40
N ALA A 446 3.30 0.83 16.77
CA ALA A 446 4.45 1.40 17.46
C ALA A 446 4.04 2.67 18.22
N ALA A 447 3.33 3.58 17.55
CA ALA A 447 2.79 4.80 18.13
C ALA A 447 1.94 4.56 19.39
N ARG A 448 1.05 3.55 19.34
CA ARG A 448 0.15 3.21 20.44
C ARG A 448 0.92 2.70 21.66
N THR A 449 1.95 1.88 21.42
CA THR A 449 2.78 1.34 22.49
C THR A 449 3.54 2.45 23.22
N SER A 450 4.10 3.41 22.48
CA SER A 450 4.82 4.55 23.08
C SER A 450 3.91 5.45 23.93
N GLN A 451 2.69 5.77 23.47
CA GLN A 451 1.75 6.57 24.27
C GLN A 451 1.32 5.86 25.55
N LEU A 452 1.02 4.55 25.47
CA LEU A 452 0.68 3.77 26.66
C LEU A 452 1.84 3.74 27.66
N ALA A 453 3.08 3.66 27.18
CA ALA A 453 4.25 3.75 28.04
C ALA A 453 4.36 5.12 28.72
N GLU A 454 4.10 6.22 28.01
CA GLU A 454 4.12 7.57 28.56
C GLU A 454 2.99 7.79 29.59
N GLU A 455 1.78 7.30 29.33
CA GLU A 455 0.65 7.37 30.28
C GLU A 455 0.95 6.58 31.56
N VAL A 456 1.50 5.37 31.43
CA VAL A 456 1.94 4.56 32.57
C VAL A 456 3.03 5.30 33.36
N GLN A 457 3.97 5.93 32.68
CA GLN A 457 5.04 6.68 33.33
C GLN A 457 4.50 7.90 34.10
N ARG A 458 3.64 8.71 33.48
CA ARG A 458 2.99 9.86 34.14
C ARG A 458 2.14 9.42 35.33
N SER A 459 1.44 8.30 35.22
CA SER A 459 0.66 7.72 36.32
C SER A 459 1.56 7.32 37.49
N ARG A 460 2.69 6.65 37.20
CA ARG A 460 3.69 6.30 38.22
C ARG A 460 4.29 7.53 38.89
N GLU A 461 4.65 8.56 38.12
CA GLU A 461 5.18 9.82 38.65
C GLU A 461 4.19 10.50 39.61
N ARG A 462 2.91 10.58 39.25
CA ARG A 462 1.85 11.12 40.12
C ARG A 462 1.74 10.34 41.43
N LEU A 463 1.79 9.01 41.35
CA LEU A 463 1.70 8.14 42.54
C LEU A 463 2.92 8.29 43.46
N VAL A 464 4.13 8.37 42.89
CA VAL A 464 5.37 8.61 43.65
C VAL A 464 5.33 9.98 44.31
N ASN A 465 4.93 11.03 43.59
CA ASN A 465 4.83 12.38 44.13
C ASN A 465 3.81 12.46 45.27
N ALA A 466 2.64 11.83 45.11
CA ALA A 466 1.63 11.78 46.16
C ALA A 466 2.15 11.06 47.43
N ARG A 467 2.86 9.94 47.27
CA ARG A 467 3.47 9.22 48.41
C ARG A 467 4.55 10.03 49.12
N GLU A 468 5.39 10.73 48.37
CA GLU A 468 6.47 11.53 48.96
C GLU A 468 5.90 12.76 49.70
N GLU A 469 4.84 13.39 49.17
CA GLU A 469 4.17 14.50 49.86
C GLU A 469 3.50 14.03 51.16
N GLU A 470 2.85 12.87 51.15
CA GLU A 470 2.27 12.24 52.34
C GLU A 470 3.36 11.97 53.40
N ARG A 471 4.48 11.38 53.00
CA ARG A 471 5.61 11.10 53.89
C ARG A 471 6.22 12.39 54.47
N ARG A 472 6.29 13.46 53.68
CA ARG A 472 6.75 14.78 54.13
C ARG A 472 5.79 15.40 55.14
N ARG A 473 4.47 15.29 54.91
CA ARG A 473 3.46 15.74 55.88
C ARG A 473 3.61 15.00 57.21
N ILE A 474 3.67 13.67 57.18
CA ILE A 474 3.86 12.85 58.40
C ILE A 474 5.13 13.25 59.15
N ARG A 475 6.25 13.47 58.43
CA ARG A 475 7.51 13.90 59.06
C ARG A 475 7.36 15.27 59.73
N ARG A 476 6.69 16.23 59.09
CA ARG A 476 6.41 17.57 59.67
C ARG A 476 5.55 17.46 60.91
N ASP A 477 4.43 16.75 60.84
CA ASP A 477 3.52 16.57 61.99
C ASP A 477 4.23 15.91 63.19
N LEU A 478 5.11 14.93 62.92
CA LEU A 478 5.95 14.31 63.95
C LEU A 478 7.00 15.29 64.51
N HIS A 479 7.70 16.03 63.65
CA HIS A 479 8.80 16.91 64.06
C HIS A 479 8.29 18.14 64.83
N ASP A 480 7.25 18.79 64.34
CA ASP A 480 6.69 20.01 64.90
C ASP A 480 5.83 19.72 66.14
N GLY A 481 5.17 18.55 66.19
CA GLY A 481 4.35 18.14 67.34
C GLY A 481 5.14 17.48 68.48
N LEU A 482 5.92 16.44 68.20
CA LEU A 482 6.53 15.62 69.25
C LEU A 482 7.89 16.14 69.72
N GLY A 483 8.67 16.73 68.82
CA GLY A 483 10.03 17.20 69.12
C GLY A 483 10.05 18.23 70.27
N PRO A 484 9.38 19.38 70.12
CA PRO A 484 9.33 20.41 71.17
C PRO A 484 8.67 19.92 72.47
N ALA A 485 7.64 19.07 72.36
CA ALA A 485 6.92 18.57 73.52
C ALA A 485 7.79 17.62 74.37
N LEU A 486 8.54 16.72 73.74
CA LEU A 486 9.48 15.84 74.45
C LEU A 486 10.68 16.63 75.02
N ALA A 487 11.21 17.62 74.30
CA ALA A 487 12.26 18.49 74.82
C ALA A 487 11.79 19.28 76.06
N SER A 488 10.55 19.77 76.06
CA SER A 488 9.93 20.43 77.21
C SER A 488 9.84 19.50 78.43
N VAL A 489 9.47 18.23 78.23
CA VAL A 489 9.45 17.21 79.29
C VAL A 489 10.85 17.01 79.88
N VAL A 490 11.89 16.87 79.05
CA VAL A 490 13.28 16.71 79.51
C VAL A 490 13.71 17.90 80.39
N HIS A 491 13.48 19.13 79.93
CA HIS A 491 13.82 20.33 80.71
C HIS A 491 13.05 20.44 82.03
N GLN A 492 11.76 20.08 82.06
CA GLN A 492 10.97 20.11 83.28
C GLN A 492 11.46 19.08 84.31
N VAL A 493 11.91 17.90 83.87
CA VAL A 493 12.51 16.88 84.74
C VAL A 493 13.88 17.31 85.27
N GLU A 494 14.73 17.91 84.44
CA GLU A 494 16.03 18.46 84.89
C GLU A 494 15.85 19.59 85.91
N ALA A 495 14.91 20.52 85.65
CA ALA A 495 14.59 21.59 86.58
C ALA A 495 14.04 21.06 87.92
N ALA A 496 13.29 19.95 87.89
CA ALA A 496 12.84 19.25 89.09
C ALA A 496 14.01 18.63 89.86
N ARG A 497 14.97 18.00 89.17
CA ARG A 497 16.20 17.43 89.79
C ARG A 497 17.03 18.49 90.51
N LEU A 498 17.23 19.67 89.91
CA LEU A 498 18.03 20.76 90.50
C LEU A 498 17.40 21.42 91.75
N THR A 499 16.11 21.17 92.01
CA THR A 499 15.35 21.83 93.09
C THR A 499 14.89 20.87 94.18
N VAL A 500 15.20 19.57 94.05
CA VAL A 500 14.66 18.50 94.92
C VAL A 500 15.03 18.68 96.39
N ASP A 501 16.26 19.10 96.68
CA ASP A 501 16.75 19.29 98.06
C ASP A 501 16.26 20.59 98.69
N ARG A 502 15.76 21.54 97.88
CA ARG A 502 15.37 22.89 98.33
C ARG A 502 13.88 23.03 98.59
N ASP A 503 13.03 22.41 97.77
CA ASP A 503 11.57 22.52 97.88
C ASP A 503 10.87 21.24 97.35
N PRO A 504 10.80 20.18 98.17
CA PRO A 504 10.23 18.89 97.77
C PRO A 504 8.76 18.95 97.34
N ALA A 505 7.97 19.84 97.95
CA ALA A 505 6.55 20.00 97.65
C ALA A 505 6.32 20.57 96.24
N LYS A 506 7.13 21.58 95.86
CA LYS A 506 7.11 22.16 94.51
C LYS A 506 7.64 21.20 93.44
N VAL A 507 8.60 20.35 93.79
CA VAL A 507 9.10 19.27 92.91
C VAL A 507 8.00 18.25 92.62
N LYS A 508 7.24 17.81 93.64
CA LYS A 508 6.10 16.91 93.46
C LYS A 508 5.06 17.49 92.48
N ALA A 509 4.66 18.74 92.68
CA ALA A 509 3.70 19.41 91.79
C ALA A 509 4.22 19.56 90.33
N ARG A 510 5.52 19.79 90.14
CA ARG A 510 6.15 19.83 88.80
C ARG A 510 6.15 18.46 88.13
N LEU A 511 6.48 17.40 88.87
CA LEU A 511 6.44 16.03 88.36
C LEU A 511 5.01 15.58 88.00
N ASP A 512 4.00 15.98 88.77
CA ASP A 512 2.59 15.76 88.40
C ASP A 512 2.20 16.52 87.12
N GLY A 513 2.75 17.73 86.92
CA GLY A 513 2.65 18.49 85.67
C GLY A 513 3.29 17.77 84.48
N VAL A 514 4.50 17.24 84.65
CA VAL A 514 5.21 16.43 83.65
C VAL A 514 4.40 15.18 83.30
N GLY A 515 3.85 14.47 84.30
CA GLY A 515 3.02 13.30 84.09
C GLY A 515 1.80 13.58 83.20
N ARG A 516 1.09 14.70 83.46
CA ARG A 516 -0.02 15.14 82.60
C ARG A 516 0.44 15.54 81.20
N HIS A 517 1.59 16.20 81.06
CA HIS A 517 2.14 16.60 79.77
C HIS A 517 2.52 15.38 78.91
N VAL A 518 3.17 14.37 79.50
CA VAL A 518 3.48 13.09 78.83
C VAL A 518 2.21 12.36 78.41
N GLN A 519 1.17 12.35 79.25
CA GLN A 519 -0.14 11.77 78.88
C GLN A 519 -0.76 12.49 77.67
N SER A 520 -0.63 13.82 77.58
CA SER A 520 -1.06 14.58 76.40
C SER A 520 -0.27 14.19 75.15
N ILE A 521 1.07 14.11 75.22
CA ILE A 521 1.91 13.67 74.10
C ILE A 521 1.51 12.27 73.63
N VAL A 522 1.29 11.33 74.55
CA VAL A 522 0.82 9.96 74.21
C VAL A 522 -0.55 10.00 73.53
N ALA A 523 -1.45 10.87 73.98
CA ALA A 523 -2.75 11.06 73.32
C ALA A 523 -2.58 11.61 71.89
N ASP A 524 -1.66 12.55 71.69
CA ASP A 524 -1.38 13.18 70.39
C ASP A 524 -0.75 12.18 69.40
N VAL A 525 0.23 11.39 69.85
CA VAL A 525 0.77 10.25 69.07
C VAL A 525 -0.32 9.26 68.71
N ARG A 526 -1.19 8.91 69.67
CA ARG A 526 -2.31 8.00 69.41
C ARG A 526 -3.27 8.56 68.36
N ARG A 527 -3.57 9.86 68.38
CA ARG A 527 -4.38 10.53 67.35
C ARG A 527 -3.71 10.44 65.98
N LEU A 528 -2.43 10.78 65.88
CA LEU A 528 -1.66 10.70 64.63
C LEU A 528 -1.60 9.27 64.05
N VAL A 529 -1.45 8.26 64.91
CA VAL A 529 -1.47 6.84 64.49
C VAL A 529 -2.88 6.42 64.06
N HIS A 530 -3.94 6.87 64.74
CA HIS A 530 -5.33 6.62 64.31
C HIS A 530 -5.64 7.20 62.92
N ASP A 531 -5.00 8.31 62.56
CA ASP A 531 -5.14 8.94 61.25
C ASP A 531 -4.46 8.14 60.12
N LEU A 532 -3.56 7.21 60.44
CA LEU A 532 -2.91 6.31 59.48
C LEU A 532 -3.64 4.97 59.35
N ARG A 533 -3.79 4.23 60.45
CA ARG A 533 -4.63 3.04 60.56
C ARG A 533 -5.07 2.90 62.01
N PRO A 534 -6.39 2.86 62.29
CA PRO A 534 -6.89 2.67 63.65
C PRO A 534 -6.33 1.38 64.28
N PRO A 535 -5.60 1.44 65.42
CA PRO A 535 -4.99 0.26 66.06
C PRO A 535 -6.02 -0.83 66.44
N ALA A 536 -7.27 -0.43 66.69
CA ALA A 536 -8.35 -1.38 66.96
C ALA A 536 -8.61 -2.34 65.80
N LEU A 537 -8.28 -1.96 64.55
CA LEU A 537 -8.34 -2.85 63.40
C LEU A 537 -7.24 -3.92 63.44
N ASP A 538 -6.04 -3.58 63.94
CA ASP A 538 -4.93 -4.54 64.10
C ASP A 538 -5.22 -5.53 65.24
N ASP A 539 -5.72 -5.03 66.37
CA ASP A 539 -5.92 -5.85 67.58
C ASP A 539 -7.17 -6.75 67.50
N ARG A 540 -8.23 -6.32 66.78
CA ARG A 540 -9.58 -6.92 66.89
C ARG A 540 -10.30 -7.14 65.56
N GLY A 541 -9.67 -6.77 64.43
CA GLY A 541 -10.32 -6.78 63.11
C GLY A 541 -11.48 -5.78 63.00
N LEU A 542 -12.02 -5.61 61.79
CA LEU A 542 -13.08 -4.63 61.49
C LEU A 542 -14.32 -4.79 62.37
N ALA A 543 -14.85 -6.01 62.49
CA ALA A 543 -16.05 -6.29 63.29
C ALA A 543 -15.82 -6.01 64.79
N GLY A 544 -14.68 -6.42 65.34
CA GLY A 544 -14.33 -6.19 66.74
C GLY A 544 -14.09 -4.71 67.05
N ALA A 545 -13.43 -3.99 66.14
CA ALA A 545 -13.19 -2.55 66.26
C ALA A 545 -14.50 -1.75 66.27
N LEU A 546 -15.46 -2.11 65.41
CA LEU A 546 -16.77 -1.45 65.35
C LEU A 546 -17.64 -1.75 66.56
N ARG A 547 -17.62 -2.99 67.08
CA ARG A 547 -18.29 -3.31 68.37
C ARG A 547 -17.73 -2.49 69.53
N GLN A 548 -16.41 -2.30 69.60
CA GLN A 548 -15.79 -1.46 70.62
C GLN A 548 -16.16 0.02 70.48
N GLN A 549 -16.30 0.50 69.24
CA GLN A 549 -16.75 1.87 68.99
C GLN A 549 -18.22 2.05 69.38
N ALA A 550 -19.07 1.06 69.09
CA ALA A 550 -20.47 1.02 69.48
C ALA A 550 -20.68 1.18 70.99
N THR A 551 -19.89 0.47 71.82
CA THR A 551 -20.01 0.54 73.29
C THR A 551 -19.77 1.94 73.85
N ARG A 552 -19.00 2.79 73.16
CA ARG A 552 -18.65 4.14 73.62
C ARG A 552 -19.72 5.19 73.36
N LEU A 553 -20.74 4.90 72.55
CA LEU A 553 -21.74 5.87 72.10
C LEU A 553 -22.97 5.97 73.02
N GLY A 554 -23.13 5.08 73.99
CA GLY A 554 -24.17 5.19 75.02
C GLY A 554 -25.62 4.97 74.53
N LEU A 555 -25.82 4.39 73.33
CA LEU A 555 -27.13 4.14 72.71
C LEU A 555 -27.31 2.63 72.43
N PRO A 556 -28.53 2.06 72.55
CA PRO A 556 -28.80 0.66 72.17
C PRO A 556 -28.48 0.37 70.70
N LEU A 557 -27.31 -0.23 70.45
CA LEU A 557 -26.76 -0.46 69.10
C LEU A 557 -26.58 -1.95 68.83
N THR A 558 -27.23 -2.45 67.79
CA THR A 558 -27.05 -3.82 67.29
C THR A 558 -26.00 -3.84 66.19
N VAL A 559 -24.89 -4.56 66.40
CA VAL A 559 -23.82 -4.73 65.39
C VAL A 559 -23.91 -6.12 64.77
N ASP A 560 -24.47 -6.17 63.56
CA ASP A 560 -24.60 -7.35 62.72
C ASP A 560 -23.41 -7.43 61.74
N ALA A 561 -22.27 -7.85 62.27
CA ALA A 561 -21.04 -8.00 61.52
C ALA A 561 -20.51 -9.43 61.67
N ALA A 562 -20.60 -10.21 60.59
CA ALA A 562 -19.87 -11.48 60.51
C ALA A 562 -18.36 -11.23 60.62
N ASP A 563 -17.60 -12.25 61.01
CA ASP A 563 -16.15 -12.13 60.99
C ASP A 563 -15.66 -12.07 59.53
N LEU A 564 -14.99 -10.96 59.19
CA LEU A 564 -14.48 -10.64 57.86
C LEU A 564 -12.94 -10.65 57.84
N ALA A 565 -12.30 -11.17 58.89
CA ALA A 565 -10.84 -11.22 59.01
C ALA A 565 -10.17 -11.85 57.78
N GLY A 566 -9.18 -11.14 57.21
CA GLY A 566 -8.40 -11.60 56.05
C GLY A 566 -9.14 -11.59 54.71
N ARG A 567 -10.40 -11.16 54.66
CA ARG A 567 -11.22 -11.15 53.43
C ARG A 567 -11.32 -9.78 52.76
N LEU A 568 -10.75 -8.74 53.38
CA LEU A 568 -10.81 -7.35 52.92
C LEU A 568 -9.41 -6.77 52.78
N PRO A 569 -9.13 -5.97 51.73
CA PRO A 569 -7.94 -5.12 51.68
C PRO A 569 -7.92 -4.14 52.85
N ALA A 570 -6.73 -3.85 53.40
CA ALA A 570 -6.58 -2.94 54.55
C ALA A 570 -7.20 -1.55 54.31
N ALA A 571 -7.14 -1.03 53.08
CA ALA A 571 -7.77 0.24 52.72
C ALA A 571 -9.30 0.20 52.85
N VAL A 572 -9.94 -0.92 52.47
CA VAL A 572 -11.38 -1.14 52.61
C VAL A 572 -11.77 -1.24 54.07
N GLU A 573 -10.96 -1.92 54.91
CA GLU A 573 -11.20 -2.00 56.36
C GLU A 573 -11.17 -0.61 57.02
N VAL A 574 -10.16 0.21 56.68
CA VAL A 574 -10.03 1.57 57.21
C VAL A 574 -11.19 2.46 56.77
N ALA A 575 -11.55 2.43 55.48
CA ALA A 575 -12.67 3.21 54.96
C ALA A 575 -14.00 2.78 55.60
N ALA A 576 -14.26 1.46 55.69
CA ALA A 576 -15.46 0.93 56.34
C ALA A 576 -15.55 1.34 57.81
N TYR A 577 -14.43 1.24 58.54
CA TYR A 577 -14.36 1.67 59.94
C TYR A 577 -14.68 3.15 60.12
N ARG A 578 -14.08 4.01 59.29
CA ARG A 578 -14.30 5.46 59.33
C ARG A 578 -15.71 5.86 58.92
N ILE A 579 -16.25 5.24 57.88
CA ILE A 579 -17.61 5.48 57.38
C ILE A 579 -18.64 5.09 58.44
N ALA A 580 -18.55 3.87 58.98
CA ALA A 580 -19.44 3.43 60.05
C ALA A 580 -19.28 4.30 61.31
N GLY A 581 -18.06 4.68 61.67
CA GLY A 581 -17.80 5.52 62.83
C GLY A 581 -18.40 6.92 62.74
N GLU A 582 -18.27 7.57 61.59
CA GLU A 582 -18.87 8.89 61.34
C GLU A 582 -20.40 8.79 61.28
N ALA A 583 -20.94 7.77 60.62
CA ALA A 583 -22.38 7.51 60.57
C ALA A 583 -22.97 7.31 61.98
N LEU A 584 -22.34 6.48 62.82
CA LEU A 584 -22.76 6.27 64.21
C LEU A 584 -22.61 7.52 65.08
N THR A 585 -21.59 8.35 64.83
CA THR A 585 -21.43 9.64 65.52
C THR A 585 -22.55 10.60 65.15
N ASN A 586 -22.96 10.62 63.88
CA ASN A 586 -24.11 11.40 63.42
C ASN A 586 -25.40 10.92 64.08
N VAL A 587 -25.61 9.62 64.23
CA VAL A 587 -26.76 9.06 64.98
C VAL A 587 -26.76 9.60 66.41
N ALA A 588 -25.64 9.46 67.14
CA ALA A 588 -25.54 9.87 68.54
C ALA A 588 -25.73 11.39 68.75
N ARG A 589 -25.31 12.23 67.80
CA ARG A 589 -25.38 13.70 67.92
C ARG A 589 -26.65 14.31 67.36
N HIS A 590 -27.26 13.69 66.34
CA HIS A 590 -28.27 14.34 65.51
C HIS A 590 -29.59 13.58 65.41
N ALA A 591 -29.59 12.25 65.51
CA ALA A 591 -30.80 11.47 65.19
C ALA A 591 -31.89 11.51 66.28
N ARG A 592 -31.53 11.76 67.56
CA ARG A 592 -32.46 11.54 68.72
C ARG A 592 -33.08 10.13 68.70
N ALA A 593 -32.32 9.16 68.22
CA ALA A 593 -32.74 7.77 68.07
C ALA A 593 -32.80 7.05 69.43
N GLY A 594 -33.75 6.12 69.57
CA GLY A 594 -33.84 5.17 70.67
C GLY A 594 -32.97 3.92 70.45
N ALA A 595 -32.72 3.56 69.18
CA ALA A 595 -31.87 2.44 68.80
C ALA A 595 -31.21 2.65 67.42
N ALA A 596 -30.11 1.95 67.19
CA ALA A 596 -29.44 1.91 65.89
C ALA A 596 -28.96 0.50 65.54
N ARG A 597 -28.78 0.25 64.24
CA ARG A 597 -28.24 -0.99 63.69
C ARG A 597 -27.09 -0.69 62.74
N LEU A 598 -25.99 -1.41 62.89
CA LEU A 598 -24.88 -1.44 61.96
C LEU A 598 -24.78 -2.85 61.37
N ALA A 599 -24.90 -2.99 60.06
CA ALA A 599 -24.75 -4.25 59.34
C ALA A 599 -23.58 -4.20 58.36
N LEU A 600 -22.77 -5.26 58.34
CA LEU A 600 -21.69 -5.45 57.37
C LEU A 600 -21.96 -6.69 56.52
N THR A 601 -22.18 -6.49 55.22
CA THR A 601 -22.49 -7.58 54.28
C THR A 601 -21.51 -7.57 53.12
N LEU A 602 -20.82 -8.69 52.90
CA LEU A 602 -19.96 -8.87 51.74
C LEU A 602 -20.76 -9.57 50.63
N ALA A 603 -21.07 -8.85 49.55
CA ALA A 603 -21.83 -9.37 48.41
C ALA A 603 -21.30 -8.78 47.08
N ASP A 604 -21.35 -9.55 46.00
CA ASP A 604 -21.01 -9.09 44.64
C ASP A 604 -19.63 -8.42 44.48
N GLY A 605 -18.65 -8.82 45.30
CA GLY A 605 -17.30 -8.24 45.28
C GLY A 605 -17.19 -6.86 45.91
N ALA A 606 -18.20 -6.42 46.67
CA ALA A 606 -18.18 -5.19 47.46
C ALA A 606 -18.61 -5.45 48.92
N LEU A 607 -18.02 -4.71 49.85
CA LEU A 607 -18.48 -4.63 51.23
C LEU A 607 -19.56 -3.55 51.33
N LEU A 608 -20.77 -3.95 51.70
CA LEU A 608 -21.85 -3.07 52.08
C LEU A 608 -21.75 -2.76 53.58
N VAL A 609 -21.59 -1.48 53.90
CA VAL A 609 -21.71 -0.94 55.26
C VAL A 609 -23.07 -0.25 55.34
N GLU A 610 -23.98 -0.76 56.16
CA GLU A 610 -25.30 -0.19 56.37
C GLU A 610 -25.47 0.26 57.83
N VAL A 611 -25.80 1.54 58.05
CA VAL A 611 -26.14 2.10 59.36
C VAL A 611 -27.56 2.65 59.31
N THR A 612 -28.40 2.17 60.22
CA THR A 612 -29.83 2.52 60.30
C THR A 612 -30.16 2.99 61.72
N ASP A 613 -30.91 4.08 61.86
CA ASP A 613 -31.45 4.57 63.14
C ASP A 613 -32.96 4.74 63.10
N ASP A 614 -33.61 4.82 64.27
CA ASP A 614 -35.05 5.04 64.45
C ASP A 614 -35.41 6.49 64.86
N GLY A 615 -34.52 7.44 64.56
CA GLY A 615 -34.60 8.83 64.96
C GLY A 615 -35.48 9.73 64.07
N VAL A 616 -35.21 11.04 64.10
CA VAL A 616 -36.00 12.07 63.39
C VAL A 616 -35.63 12.24 61.91
N GLY A 617 -34.62 11.50 61.41
CA GLY A 617 -34.12 11.62 60.03
C GLY A 617 -33.33 12.92 59.76
N ILE A 618 -32.97 13.14 58.49
CA ILE A 618 -32.25 14.32 58.02
C ILE A 618 -33.22 15.25 57.28
N ASP A 619 -33.23 16.52 57.67
CA ASP A 619 -34.00 17.58 57.00
C ASP A 619 -33.50 17.79 55.54
N PRO A 620 -34.35 17.62 54.51
CA PRO A 620 -33.96 17.76 53.11
C PRO A 620 -33.50 19.17 52.72
N ASP A 621 -33.89 20.22 53.45
CA ASP A 621 -33.52 21.62 53.16
C ASP A 621 -32.19 22.04 53.82
N ARG A 622 -31.57 21.17 54.62
CA ARG A 622 -30.31 21.44 55.33
C ARG A 622 -29.10 21.12 54.46
N GLN A 623 -28.21 22.09 54.25
CA GLN A 623 -26.95 21.86 53.52
C GLN A 623 -26.17 20.70 54.13
N SER A 624 -25.63 19.82 53.27
CA SER A 624 -24.84 18.66 53.68
C SER A 624 -23.68 19.10 54.58
N GLY A 625 -23.72 18.73 55.87
CA GLY A 625 -22.63 19.00 56.80
C GLY A 625 -21.36 18.25 56.40
N VAL A 626 -20.21 18.73 56.90
CA VAL A 626 -18.86 18.18 56.63
C VAL A 626 -18.80 16.65 56.80
N GLY A 627 -19.56 16.09 57.77
CA GLY A 627 -19.63 14.65 58.00
C GLY A 627 -20.21 13.85 56.82
N LEU A 628 -21.28 14.32 56.17
CA LEU A 628 -21.90 13.62 55.03
C LEU A 628 -21.07 13.72 53.74
N VAL A 629 -20.28 14.79 53.60
CA VAL A 629 -19.32 14.95 52.50
C VAL A 629 -18.17 13.97 52.69
N SER A 630 -17.61 13.89 53.90
CA SER A 630 -16.53 12.97 54.27
C SER A 630 -16.89 11.50 54.05
N LEU A 631 -18.15 11.09 54.31
CA LEU A 631 -18.63 9.74 53.98
C LEU A 631 -18.52 9.43 52.48
N ARG A 632 -18.93 10.36 51.62
CA ARG A 632 -18.92 10.18 50.16
C ARG A 632 -17.51 10.19 49.59
N GLU A 633 -16.67 11.11 50.04
CA GLU A 633 -15.26 11.21 49.61
C GLU A 633 -14.49 9.92 49.93
N ARG A 634 -14.62 9.41 51.17
CA ARG A 634 -13.94 8.18 51.60
C ARG A 634 -14.38 6.93 50.84
N ALA A 635 -15.64 6.85 50.41
CA ALA A 635 -16.08 5.76 49.55
C ALA A 635 -15.55 5.93 48.12
N ALA A 636 -15.59 7.16 47.58
CA ALA A 636 -15.14 7.46 46.23
C ALA A 636 -13.63 7.22 46.03
N GLU A 637 -12.81 7.46 47.05
CA GLU A 637 -11.36 7.14 47.05
C GLU A 637 -11.07 5.67 46.73
N LEU A 638 -12.00 4.77 47.04
CA LEU A 638 -11.90 3.33 46.75
C LEU A 638 -12.75 2.89 45.56
N GLY A 639 -13.26 3.84 44.76
CA GLY A 639 -14.20 3.55 43.66
C GLY A 639 -15.58 3.07 44.14
N GLY A 640 -15.90 3.31 45.42
CA GLY A 640 -17.18 3.00 46.03
C GLY A 640 -18.19 4.14 45.96
N ARG A 641 -19.38 3.93 46.51
CA ARG A 641 -20.46 4.94 46.56
C ARG A 641 -21.18 4.92 47.91
N VAL A 642 -21.78 6.04 48.28
CA VAL A 642 -22.64 6.16 49.47
C VAL A 642 -24.03 6.67 49.08
N GLU A 643 -25.06 6.01 49.60
CA GLU A 643 -26.46 6.42 49.53
C GLU A 643 -26.96 6.73 50.95
N ILE A 644 -27.71 7.81 51.09
CA ILE A 644 -28.29 8.23 52.36
C ILE A 644 -29.77 8.49 52.11
N THR A 645 -30.64 7.81 52.84
CA THR A 645 -32.10 7.91 52.68
C THR A 645 -32.77 8.11 54.03
N CYS A 646 -33.89 8.84 54.05
CA CYS A 646 -34.74 9.02 55.23
C CYS A 646 -36.12 8.42 54.89
N PRO A 647 -36.42 7.18 55.30
CA PRO A 647 -37.68 6.54 54.94
C PRO A 647 -38.87 7.21 55.65
N PRO A 648 -40.08 7.14 55.08
CA PRO A 648 -41.28 7.81 55.63
C PRO A 648 -41.71 7.31 57.02
N GLY A 649 -41.15 6.20 57.50
CA GLY A 649 -41.33 5.67 58.86
C GLY A 649 -40.42 6.29 59.93
N GLY A 650 -39.59 7.28 59.58
CA GLY A 650 -38.61 7.90 60.46
C GLY A 650 -37.20 7.33 60.32
N GLY A 651 -36.22 8.02 60.90
CA GLY A 651 -34.82 7.61 60.96
C GLY A 651 -33.98 7.93 59.71
N THR A 652 -32.71 7.52 59.75
CA THR A 652 -31.76 7.63 58.64
C THR A 652 -31.19 6.26 58.29
N VAL A 653 -31.02 5.99 56.99
CA VAL A 653 -30.31 4.82 56.47
C VAL A 653 -29.13 5.28 55.62
N VAL A 654 -27.91 4.93 56.05
CA VAL A 654 -26.66 5.17 55.33
C VAL A 654 -26.14 3.85 54.79
N ARG A 655 -25.99 3.75 53.46
CA ARG A 655 -25.43 2.59 52.77
C ARG A 655 -24.16 2.98 52.02
N ALA A 656 -23.05 2.34 52.31
CA ALA A 656 -21.80 2.50 51.58
C ALA A 656 -21.38 1.19 50.93
N TRP A 657 -21.14 1.19 49.62
CA TRP A 657 -20.62 0.04 48.88
C TRP A 657 -19.14 0.28 48.59
N LEU A 658 -18.28 -0.59 49.12
CA LEU A 658 -16.82 -0.49 48.99
C LEU A 658 -16.29 -1.70 48.19
N PRO A 659 -15.75 -1.51 46.98
CA PRO A 659 -15.20 -2.61 46.17
C PRO A 659 -14.05 -3.35 46.88
N VAL A 660 -14.08 -4.68 46.85
CA VAL A 660 -13.10 -5.56 47.52
C VAL A 660 -12.04 -6.10 46.54
N ARG A 661 -12.26 -5.91 45.23
CA ARG A 661 -11.25 -6.24 44.22
C ARG A 661 -10.29 -5.08 44.03
N SER A 662 -9.00 -5.35 44.20
CA SER A 662 -7.92 -4.54 43.64
C SER A 662 -8.17 -4.38 42.15
N ALA A 663 -8.16 -3.15 41.63
CA ALA A 663 -7.99 -2.95 40.20
C ALA A 663 -6.69 -3.70 39.79
N PRO A 664 -6.73 -4.52 38.73
CA PRO A 664 -5.56 -5.31 38.28
C PRO A 664 -4.38 -4.44 37.88
#